data_AF-I2PZK1-F1
#
_entry.id   AF-I2PZK1-F1
#
_cell.length_a   1.000
_cell.length_b   1.000
_cell.length_c   1.000
_cell.angle_alpha   90.00
_cell.angle_beta   90.00
_cell.angle_gamma   90.00
#
_symmetry.space_group_name_H-M   'P 1'
#
loop_
_entity.id
_entity.type
_entity.pdbx_description
1 polymer ?
#
loop_
_entity_poly.entity_id
_entity_poly.type
_entity_poly.pdbx_seq_one_letter_code
_entity_poly.pdbx_strand_id
1 'polypeptide(L)'
;MRHHTLCRRATARLFRSAPALAALAVVCCLGGVVPASCPAAGPTLAAIRAPDVPGGEALPGRGETPLPTGDRAFRVELKKSAPGEGAIRVGGAASFEARLFSGDREMAVDGSVCRWRSDGGARFLETEGPFATTAVFLRPGRQRVWVEVVPRSGPSPGLTAVSEPVELDIAAPSFSLSVTPASPLVGEEATVSIRDFPVHDGVEFRWDPLPAGKAKLVAVGERSLTFYPTEAGVVPVRVAAATAATDGGRAAGGNLGGAEVAVTARPYAVAVEDRGLLEAPATVWRDGEGPVPAPGVAVRQNVRLRAVVTPTPPSPPLAYAWSLCPGARVRGGEDGREIAVSRDALGPCEAGLEVRDGRGLLLGRGKGSFTVSVSQEELDAAVANARETDRRTRAAQAAWADGEPDKALELAGQAVRLSPRDGPALIALDRIGRDKARLDGYLAKAGAALSGDDFSEVAAMLGEAAKVSPRAGAIEALRRKAGARKETLGRVDALLAEGRDKWDAGDVDAGLALSGQALSLDAGHPAARAQRERMVADRDRLIAALKQSAAYLLAKRFDSAAGALAEARAVNPKFAAVRELEKAIAARKDRAWRMDERLARARDQWDAGDADGALATLAAAAALDPEHGGAATTRKNLVLARENLAHAEERAEAAIAAGTYDAARAALAEAAGISPRHPKLAALAGVLAHRLDRDKRLAALRAEAAKRQAAGDADGAILALNDMLALTPGDPAVTAERDKLARSRDAATEALGRARDYLSARRFDLALGAVAEAQKASPGLPALAGWREKIQAGQKLAEAEAAKTLDEAAGLLAKKDFAAAAARLDAARAVGPLPDGLAGKARDLDRRVQAGLTREAEAKRETARRDTAAGRPVDAERRARCEAAGREAAAKRAAGDHAGAIRDYQSLLNQCPDTCQAYNNVGASLFSLGYAAESLPWFTEAVKCAPDERLYQDNAALTRKKLSGPPAKAGRDTAASCAASFAAAETKRGGGDLAGAIEGYRTVVARCPDFCAAYNNMGLSLHKLGRPAESLPFFEQALRCNPRDALFKDNYEMTVKRLRTAERTP
;
A
#
# COMPACT_ATOMS: atom_id res chain seq x y z
N MET A 1 -12.00 -25.14 24.99
CA MET A 1 -11.65 -26.52 24.57
C MET A 1 -11.12 -26.43 23.13
N ARG A 2 -9.97 -27.04 22.76
CA ARG A 2 -9.79 -28.45 22.33
C ARG A 2 -10.75 -28.83 21.18
N HIS A 3 -10.32 -29.41 20.05
CA HIS A 3 -9.04 -30.04 19.66
C HIS A 3 -8.76 -29.93 18.14
N HIS A 4 -7.53 -30.33 17.74
CA HIS A 4 -7.06 -30.87 16.42
C HIS A 4 -5.84 -30.14 15.81
N THR A 5 -4.81 -30.73 15.18
CA THR A 5 -4.09 -32.06 15.23
C THR A 5 -2.87 -31.95 14.26
N LEU A 6 -1.73 -32.66 14.31
CA LEU A 6 -0.98 -33.50 15.29
C LEU A 6 0.46 -33.74 14.72
N CYS A 7 1.29 -34.57 15.39
CA CYS A 7 2.45 -35.31 14.85
C CYS A 7 3.77 -34.57 14.50
N ARG A 8 4.96 -35.21 14.53
CA ARG A 8 5.48 -36.26 15.46
C ARG A 8 7.02 -36.41 15.32
N ARG A 9 7.67 -37.01 16.33
CA ARG A 9 9.09 -37.44 16.32
C ARG A 9 9.31 -38.68 15.43
N ALA A 10 10.53 -38.88 14.92
CA ALA A 10 11.14 -40.21 14.70
C ALA A 10 12.70 -40.15 14.66
N THR A 11 13.36 -41.29 14.86
CA THR A 11 14.84 -41.47 14.95
C THR A 11 15.29 -42.68 14.11
N ALA A 12 16.54 -42.70 13.59
CA ALA A 12 17.23 -43.97 13.23
C ALA A 12 18.75 -43.86 12.91
N ARG A 13 19.57 -44.62 13.66
CA ARG A 13 20.66 -45.56 13.28
C ARG A 13 21.67 -45.27 12.12
N LEU A 14 22.93 -45.10 12.54
CA LEU A 14 24.14 -45.93 12.23
C LEU A 14 24.25 -46.77 10.93
N PHE A 15 25.42 -46.67 10.26
CA PHE A 15 26.09 -47.77 9.55
C PHE A 15 27.64 -47.69 9.67
N ARG A 16 28.41 -48.65 9.14
CA ARG A 16 29.84 -48.91 9.44
C ARG A 16 30.84 -48.79 8.25
N SER A 17 32.12 -48.60 8.60
CA SER A 17 33.38 -49.08 7.97
C SER A 17 33.79 -48.66 6.53
N ALA A 18 34.75 -47.71 6.45
CA ALA A 18 36.19 -47.87 6.05
C ALA A 18 36.63 -48.86 4.93
N PRO A 19 37.82 -48.70 4.28
CA PRO A 19 38.96 -47.79 4.55
C PRO A 19 39.33 -46.91 3.30
N ALA A 20 40.46 -46.18 3.14
CA ALA A 20 41.74 -46.08 3.88
C ALA A 20 42.45 -44.70 3.66
N LEU A 21 43.36 -44.34 4.61
CA LEU A 21 44.71 -43.70 4.46
C LEU A 21 44.99 -42.59 3.39
N ALA A 22 45.75 -41.51 3.65
CA ALA A 22 46.46 -41.05 4.87
C ALA A 22 46.85 -39.54 4.80
N ALA A 23 47.20 -38.95 5.95
CA ALA A 23 48.25 -37.95 6.26
C ALA A 23 48.59 -36.75 5.33
N LEU A 24 49.21 -35.64 5.78
CA LEU A 24 49.15 -34.80 7.01
C LEU A 24 50.10 -33.60 6.78
N ALA A 25 49.84 -32.44 7.40
CA ALA A 25 50.77 -31.32 7.68
C ALA A 25 51.61 -30.70 6.53
N VAL A 26 51.27 -29.44 6.18
CA VAL A 26 52.20 -28.46 5.59
C VAL A 26 52.56 -27.43 6.67
N VAL A 27 53.81 -27.39 7.15
CA VAL A 27 54.32 -26.34 8.06
C VAL A 27 55.83 -26.07 7.85
N CYS A 28 56.19 -24.78 7.84
CA CYS A 28 57.51 -24.16 8.00
C CYS A 28 58.61 -24.30 6.92
N CYS A 29 59.35 -23.19 6.80
CA CYS A 29 60.64 -23.05 6.12
C CYS A 29 61.77 -22.95 7.16
N LEU A 30 63.02 -23.23 6.79
CA LEU A 30 64.22 -22.43 7.13
C LEU A 30 65.54 -23.09 6.64
N GLY A 31 66.54 -22.26 6.31
CA GLY A 31 67.95 -22.48 6.66
C GLY A 31 68.79 -23.60 6.00
N GLY A 32 69.42 -23.28 4.87
CA GLY A 32 70.90 -23.18 4.77
C GLY A 32 71.84 -24.41 4.83
N VAL A 33 72.80 -24.40 3.90
CA VAL A 33 74.22 -24.87 4.02
C VAL A 33 74.51 -26.40 3.93
N VAL A 34 75.12 -26.77 2.78
CA VAL A 34 76.30 -27.66 2.58
C VAL A 34 76.41 -28.94 3.45
N PRO A 35 76.40 -30.16 2.85
CA PRO A 35 77.66 -30.72 2.35
C PRO A 35 77.57 -31.54 1.03
N ALA A 36 78.71 -32.09 0.61
CA ALA A 36 78.88 -32.90 -0.60
C ALA A 36 78.84 -34.42 -0.32
N SER A 37 78.68 -35.21 -1.40
CA SER A 37 78.97 -36.65 -1.59
C SER A 37 77.77 -37.50 -2.09
N CYS A 38 78.09 -38.47 -2.95
CA CYS A 38 77.27 -39.57 -3.46
C CYS A 38 76.90 -40.57 -2.32
N PRO A 39 76.09 -41.67 -2.52
CA PRO A 39 75.76 -42.36 -3.79
C PRO A 39 74.34 -43.00 -3.86
N ALA A 40 74.20 -44.06 -4.70
CA ALA A 40 73.14 -45.09 -4.84
C ALA A 40 72.44 -45.09 -6.23
N ALA A 41 72.00 -46.22 -6.82
CA ALA A 41 71.98 -47.62 -6.37
C ALA A 41 72.24 -48.63 -7.52
N GLY A 42 72.49 -49.90 -7.19
CA GLY A 42 72.41 -51.08 -8.09
C GLY A 42 71.03 -51.78 -7.99
N PRO A 43 70.90 -53.12 -8.07
CA PRO A 43 71.92 -54.21 -8.12
C PRO A 43 71.91 -54.93 -9.51
N THR A 44 72.01 -56.25 -9.79
CA THR A 44 72.01 -57.53 -9.04
C THR A 44 72.57 -58.70 -9.90
N LEU A 45 72.97 -59.81 -9.25
CA LEU A 45 73.15 -61.20 -9.76
C LEU A 45 74.13 -61.43 -10.96
N ALA A 46 75.31 -62.09 -10.85
CA ALA A 46 75.68 -63.45 -10.35
C ALA A 46 75.70 -64.53 -11.47
N ALA A 47 76.66 -65.49 -11.59
CA ALA A 47 77.87 -65.82 -10.78
C ALA A 47 78.86 -66.82 -11.48
N ILE A 48 79.99 -67.15 -10.81
CA ILE A 48 80.90 -68.35 -10.95
C ILE A 48 81.82 -68.36 -12.22
N ARG A 49 83.18 -68.39 -12.18
CA ARG A 49 84.16 -69.42 -11.69
C ARG A 49 85.64 -68.90 -11.71
N ALA A 50 86.65 -69.76 -11.43
CA ALA A 50 88.13 -69.54 -11.47
C ALA A 50 88.87 -70.86 -11.91
N PRO A 51 90.23 -71.10 -11.84
CA PRO A 51 91.44 -70.29 -11.52
C PRO A 51 92.72 -70.60 -12.43
N ASP A 52 93.95 -70.32 -11.92
CA ASP A 52 95.31 -70.95 -12.18
C ASP A 52 96.25 -70.63 -13.41
N VAL A 53 97.55 -71.00 -13.26
CA VAL A 53 98.81 -70.74 -14.07
C VAL A 53 100.02 -71.51 -13.38
N PRO A 54 101.32 -71.72 -13.84
CA PRO A 54 102.21 -71.20 -14.94
C PRO A 54 103.06 -72.26 -15.76
N GLY A 55 104.10 -71.84 -16.53
CA GLY A 55 105.42 -72.57 -16.69
C GLY A 55 105.95 -73.00 -18.10
N GLY A 56 107.28 -73.15 -18.32
CA GLY A 56 107.92 -73.82 -19.50
C GLY A 56 109.40 -73.42 -19.88
N GLU A 57 110.22 -74.31 -20.50
CA GLU A 57 111.72 -74.24 -20.57
C GLU A 57 112.47 -74.39 -21.96
N ALA A 58 113.67 -73.76 -22.06
CA ALA A 58 115.05 -74.17 -22.51
C ALA A 58 115.51 -74.94 -23.83
N LEU A 59 116.68 -74.45 -24.37
CA LEU A 59 117.87 -75.14 -25.02
C LEU A 59 117.79 -75.89 -26.39
N PRO A 60 118.89 -76.34 -27.09
CA PRO A 60 120.39 -76.31 -26.90
C PRO A 60 121.18 -75.69 -28.14
N GLY A 61 122.49 -75.83 -28.47
CA GLY A 61 123.77 -76.26 -27.82
C GLY A 61 124.90 -76.83 -28.77
N ARG A 62 126.22 -76.66 -28.44
CA ARG A 62 127.50 -77.27 -28.98
C ARG A 62 128.15 -76.74 -30.29
N GLY A 63 129.48 -76.81 -30.55
CA GLY A 63 130.72 -77.37 -29.90
C GLY A 63 131.99 -77.07 -30.78
N GLU A 64 133.26 -77.53 -30.65
CA GLU A 64 134.19 -78.19 -29.66
C GLU A 64 135.69 -78.11 -30.24
N THR A 65 136.80 -78.63 -29.62
CA THR A 65 138.27 -78.28 -29.90
C THR A 65 139.26 -79.52 -29.92
N PRO A 66 140.65 -79.57 -29.73
CA PRO A 66 141.83 -78.62 -29.58
C PRO A 66 143.33 -79.05 -30.07
N LEU A 67 144.41 -78.23 -29.81
CA LEU A 67 145.87 -78.56 -29.44
C LEU A 67 146.99 -79.08 -30.45
N PRO A 68 148.34 -79.33 -30.16
CA PRO A 68 149.39 -78.88 -29.14
C PRO A 68 150.95 -78.78 -29.53
N THR A 69 151.86 -78.48 -28.54
CA THR A 69 153.30 -78.90 -28.25
C THR A 69 154.61 -78.31 -28.89
N GLY A 70 155.69 -78.09 -28.07
CA GLY A 70 157.12 -78.34 -28.49
C GLY A 70 158.36 -77.56 -27.92
N ASP A 71 158.91 -77.93 -26.74
CA ASP A 71 160.31 -77.72 -26.21
C ASP A 71 160.94 -76.29 -25.98
N ARG A 72 162.12 -76.25 -25.31
CA ARG A 72 162.61 -75.14 -24.44
C ARG A 72 163.41 -74.01 -25.12
N ALA A 73 162.89 -72.79 -24.99
CA ALA A 73 163.58 -71.52 -25.19
C ALA A 73 163.31 -70.55 -24.01
N PHE A 74 163.99 -69.39 -23.98
CA PHE A 74 163.55 -68.25 -23.14
C PHE A 74 162.26 -67.67 -23.73
N ARG A 75 161.21 -67.55 -22.93
CA ARG A 75 159.85 -67.20 -23.40
C ARG A 75 159.38 -65.90 -22.76
N VAL A 76 158.81 -65.01 -23.56
CA VAL A 76 158.05 -63.86 -23.04
C VAL A 76 156.56 -64.17 -23.18
N GLU A 77 155.84 -64.23 -22.07
CA GLU A 77 154.38 -64.16 -22.13
C GLU A 77 153.94 -62.71 -22.26
N LEU A 78 152.98 -62.45 -23.14
CA LEU A 78 152.29 -61.17 -23.23
C LEU A 78 150.79 -61.37 -22.99
N LYS A 79 150.24 -60.60 -22.06
CA LYS A 79 148.84 -60.64 -21.67
C LYS A 79 148.21 -59.26 -21.82
N LYS A 80 147.06 -59.18 -22.49
CA LYS A 80 146.16 -58.02 -22.40
C LYS A 80 145.60 -57.96 -20.97
N SER A 81 145.95 -56.93 -20.20
CA SER A 81 145.51 -56.77 -18.81
C SER A 81 144.18 -56.01 -18.68
N ALA A 82 143.84 -55.14 -19.63
CA ALA A 82 142.55 -54.45 -19.66
C ALA A 82 142.09 -54.10 -21.09
N PRO A 83 140.77 -53.96 -21.35
CA PRO A 83 139.67 -54.55 -20.57
C PRO A 83 139.68 -56.08 -20.73
N GLY A 84 139.31 -56.82 -19.68
CA GLY A 84 139.34 -58.29 -19.69
C GLY A 84 138.36 -58.94 -20.67
N GLU A 85 137.17 -58.36 -20.82
CA GLU A 85 136.12 -58.80 -21.73
C GLU A 85 135.53 -57.62 -22.52
N GLY A 86 134.75 -57.93 -23.56
CA GLY A 86 134.08 -56.95 -24.42
C GLY A 86 134.86 -56.60 -25.69
N ALA A 87 134.13 -56.46 -26.81
CA ALA A 87 134.69 -56.02 -28.08
C ALA A 87 135.08 -54.54 -28.00
N ILE A 88 136.33 -54.23 -28.33
CA ILE A 88 136.83 -52.86 -28.42
C ILE A 88 136.21 -52.22 -29.67
N ARG A 89 135.74 -50.98 -29.57
CA ARG A 89 135.28 -50.20 -30.74
C ARG A 89 136.38 -49.26 -31.20
N VAL A 90 136.25 -48.71 -32.42
CA VAL A 90 137.14 -47.64 -32.90
C VAL A 90 137.21 -46.52 -31.86
N GLY A 91 138.42 -46.06 -31.53
CA GLY A 91 138.68 -45.09 -30.46
C GLY A 91 138.87 -45.69 -29.06
N GLY A 92 138.65 -46.99 -28.86
CA GLY A 92 138.88 -47.68 -27.59
C GLY A 92 140.35 -48.03 -27.32
N ALA A 93 140.67 -48.33 -26.05
CA ALA A 93 142.02 -48.64 -25.58
C ALA A 93 142.14 -50.05 -24.98
N ALA A 94 143.35 -50.62 -24.98
CA ALA A 94 143.71 -51.83 -24.24
C ALA A 94 145.11 -51.74 -23.62
N SER A 95 145.24 -52.31 -22.42
CA SER A 95 146.49 -52.40 -21.65
C SER A 95 147.12 -53.78 -21.80
N PHE A 96 148.45 -53.85 -21.76
CA PHE A 96 149.24 -55.06 -21.98
C PHE A 96 150.37 -55.17 -20.95
N GLU A 97 150.66 -56.38 -20.50
CA GLU A 97 151.70 -56.74 -19.52
C GLU A 97 152.54 -57.90 -20.05
N ALA A 98 153.85 -57.86 -19.80
CA ALA A 98 154.86 -58.81 -20.28
C ALA A 98 155.57 -59.50 -19.10
N ARG A 99 155.97 -60.77 -19.26
CA ARG A 99 156.74 -61.53 -18.25
C ARG A 99 157.76 -62.46 -18.91
N LEU A 100 158.95 -62.56 -18.34
CA LEU A 100 160.09 -63.31 -18.91
C LEU A 100 160.34 -64.62 -18.12
N PHE A 101 160.39 -65.74 -18.83
CA PHE A 101 160.56 -67.08 -18.27
C PHE A 101 161.76 -67.81 -18.88
N SER A 102 162.45 -68.61 -18.05
CA SER A 102 163.49 -69.55 -18.46
C SER A 102 163.08 -70.96 -18.06
N GLY A 103 162.59 -71.75 -19.01
CA GLY A 103 161.75 -72.90 -18.68
C GLY A 103 160.53 -72.45 -17.88
N ASP A 104 160.22 -73.16 -16.81
CA ASP A 104 159.02 -72.93 -15.98
C ASP A 104 159.25 -71.88 -14.85
N ARG A 105 160.43 -71.22 -14.83
CA ARG A 105 160.80 -70.24 -13.79
C ARG A 105 160.79 -68.82 -14.34
N GLU A 106 159.96 -67.96 -13.75
CA GLU A 106 159.96 -66.51 -14.01
C GLU A 106 161.31 -65.91 -13.57
N MET A 107 161.88 -65.06 -14.41
CA MET A 107 163.19 -64.43 -14.16
C MET A 107 163.02 -63.01 -13.63
N ALA A 108 163.84 -62.64 -12.64
CA ALA A 108 163.99 -61.26 -12.24
C ALA A 108 164.51 -60.43 -13.43
N VAL A 109 163.82 -59.35 -13.77
CA VAL A 109 164.04 -58.55 -15.00
C VAL A 109 165.13 -57.47 -14.84
N ASP A 110 165.86 -57.48 -13.73
CA ASP A 110 166.95 -56.55 -13.43
C ASP A 110 168.07 -56.65 -14.48
N GLY A 111 168.14 -55.64 -15.35
CA GLY A 111 169.09 -55.58 -16.46
C GLY A 111 168.47 -55.74 -17.86
N SER A 112 167.14 -55.91 -17.98
CA SER A 112 166.43 -55.97 -19.28
C SER A 112 165.41 -54.84 -19.48
N VAL A 113 164.92 -54.65 -20.72
CA VAL A 113 163.90 -53.65 -21.09
C VAL A 113 162.98 -54.18 -22.20
N CYS A 114 161.72 -53.71 -22.23
CA CYS A 114 160.72 -54.08 -23.25
C CYS A 114 160.67 -53.09 -24.41
N ARG A 115 160.36 -53.58 -25.61
CA ARG A 115 160.08 -52.80 -26.82
C ARG A 115 158.75 -53.24 -27.43
N TRP A 116 157.79 -52.33 -27.50
CA TRP A 116 156.38 -52.56 -27.84
C TRP A 116 156.12 -52.31 -29.32
N ARG A 117 155.30 -53.17 -29.96
CA ARG A 117 155.07 -53.18 -31.42
C ARG A 117 153.62 -53.56 -31.76
N SER A 118 153.12 -53.07 -32.89
CA SER A 118 151.79 -53.40 -33.45
C SER A 118 151.78 -53.34 -34.98
N ASP A 119 150.70 -53.81 -35.61
CA ASP A 119 150.46 -53.67 -37.06
C ASP A 119 150.16 -52.22 -37.52
N GLY A 120 150.46 -51.19 -36.71
CA GLY A 120 150.29 -49.78 -37.07
C GLY A 120 148.86 -49.24 -37.07
N GLY A 121 147.86 -50.01 -36.60
CA GLY A 121 146.51 -49.53 -36.32
C GLY A 121 146.27 -49.08 -34.86
N ALA A 122 147.24 -49.37 -33.98
CA ALA A 122 147.18 -49.14 -32.54
C ALA A 122 148.34 -48.26 -32.07
N ARG A 123 148.04 -47.15 -31.38
CA ARG A 123 149.05 -46.19 -30.86
C ARG A 123 149.33 -46.43 -29.38
N PHE A 124 150.56 -46.80 -29.04
CA PHE A 124 151.02 -46.98 -27.66
C PHE A 124 151.22 -45.65 -26.92
N LEU A 125 151.21 -45.71 -25.59
CA LEU A 125 151.65 -44.63 -24.69
C LEU A 125 153.19 -44.58 -24.60
N GLU A 126 153.84 -45.71 -24.36
CA GLU A 126 155.31 -45.86 -24.39
C GLU A 126 155.70 -47.02 -25.31
N THR A 127 156.72 -46.80 -26.16
CA THR A 127 157.15 -47.75 -27.19
C THR A 127 158.39 -48.55 -26.81
N GLU A 128 159.26 -48.05 -25.94
CA GLU A 128 160.36 -48.79 -25.31
C GLU A 128 160.44 -48.36 -23.84
N GLY A 129 160.40 -49.31 -22.90
CA GLY A 129 160.12 -48.98 -21.50
C GLY A 129 159.84 -50.21 -20.61
N PRO A 130 158.96 -50.08 -19.59
CA PRO A 130 158.68 -51.15 -18.65
C PRO A 130 157.92 -52.32 -19.29
N PHE A 131 157.79 -53.41 -18.54
CA PHE A 131 157.07 -54.63 -18.90
C PHE A 131 155.53 -54.45 -18.85
N ALA A 132 155.02 -53.22 -19.00
CA ALA A 132 153.60 -52.92 -19.22
C ALA A 132 153.43 -51.67 -20.11
N THR A 133 152.35 -51.61 -20.90
CA THR A 133 151.98 -50.44 -21.72
C THR A 133 150.45 -50.38 -21.95
N THR A 134 149.97 -49.37 -22.67
CA THR A 134 148.57 -49.26 -23.14
C THR A 134 148.52 -48.67 -24.54
N ALA A 135 147.62 -49.17 -25.38
CA ALA A 135 147.46 -48.76 -26.78
C ALA A 135 146.00 -48.41 -27.13
N VAL A 136 145.81 -47.45 -28.05
CA VAL A 136 144.50 -46.98 -28.55
C VAL A 136 144.31 -47.38 -30.01
N PHE A 137 143.15 -47.95 -30.35
CA PHE A 137 142.85 -48.55 -31.66
C PHE A 137 142.02 -47.61 -32.54
N LEU A 138 142.57 -47.21 -33.69
CA LEU A 138 142.00 -46.14 -34.53
C LEU A 138 141.29 -46.63 -35.81
N ARG A 139 141.21 -47.95 -36.03
CA ARG A 139 140.62 -48.57 -37.24
C ARG A 139 139.87 -49.87 -36.89
N PRO A 140 138.71 -50.16 -37.53
CA PRO A 140 137.97 -51.39 -37.31
C PRO A 140 138.65 -52.62 -37.95
N GLY A 141 138.25 -53.83 -37.53
CA GLY A 141 138.85 -55.11 -37.94
C GLY A 141 139.99 -55.59 -37.04
N ARG A 142 140.65 -56.69 -37.42
CA ARG A 142 141.76 -57.28 -36.65
C ARG A 142 143.02 -56.43 -36.64
N GLN A 143 143.65 -56.39 -35.46
CA GLN A 143 144.97 -55.79 -35.24
C GLN A 143 145.75 -56.59 -34.19
N ARG A 144 147.09 -56.59 -34.26
CA ARG A 144 147.95 -57.35 -33.35
C ARG A 144 148.94 -56.48 -32.60
N VAL A 145 149.35 -56.94 -31.41
CA VAL A 145 150.31 -56.29 -30.50
C VAL A 145 151.29 -57.32 -29.92
N TRP A 146 152.59 -57.04 -29.95
CA TRP A 146 153.65 -57.89 -29.37
C TRP A 146 154.74 -57.07 -28.66
N VAL A 147 155.66 -57.76 -27.96
CA VAL A 147 156.78 -57.14 -27.26
C VAL A 147 158.09 -57.92 -27.44
N GLU A 148 159.20 -57.20 -27.54
CA GLU A 148 160.57 -57.72 -27.61
C GLU A 148 161.32 -57.36 -26.32
N VAL A 149 162.18 -58.26 -25.80
CA VAL A 149 162.94 -58.07 -24.54
C VAL A 149 164.43 -58.18 -24.81
N VAL A 150 165.18 -57.14 -24.39
CA VAL A 150 166.62 -56.99 -24.63
C VAL A 150 167.39 -56.53 -23.37
N PRO A 151 168.65 -56.92 -23.17
CA PRO A 151 169.48 -56.47 -22.05
C PRO A 151 169.93 -55.00 -22.21
N ARG A 152 170.17 -54.32 -21.08
CA ARG A 152 170.60 -52.92 -21.00
C ARG A 152 172.09 -52.69 -21.23
N SER A 153 172.91 -53.73 -21.12
CA SER A 153 174.37 -53.66 -21.32
C SER A 153 174.73 -53.69 -22.82
N GLY A 154 175.81 -53.01 -23.20
CA GLY A 154 176.29 -52.93 -24.58
C GLY A 154 176.68 -54.28 -25.22
N PRO A 155 176.87 -54.32 -26.55
CA PRO A 155 176.78 -55.53 -27.35
C PRO A 155 177.84 -56.60 -27.03
N SER A 156 177.39 -57.67 -26.39
CA SER A 156 177.99 -59.00 -26.38
C SER A 156 176.84 -60.02 -26.43
N PRO A 157 176.94 -61.10 -27.22
CA PRO A 157 175.78 -61.95 -27.52
C PRO A 157 175.38 -62.81 -26.31
N GLY A 158 174.26 -62.48 -25.63
CA GLY A 158 173.96 -63.17 -24.37
C GLY A 158 172.59 -63.03 -23.68
N LEU A 159 171.56 -62.42 -24.26
CA LEU A 159 170.14 -62.72 -23.94
C LEU A 159 169.19 -61.99 -24.91
N THR A 160 168.18 -62.66 -25.46
CA THR A 160 167.09 -62.01 -26.24
C THR A 160 165.85 -62.90 -26.25
N ALA A 161 164.66 -62.32 -26.12
CA ALA A 161 163.39 -63.06 -26.24
C ALA A 161 162.26 -62.15 -26.76
N VAL A 162 161.23 -62.75 -27.39
CA VAL A 162 160.11 -62.03 -28.02
C VAL A 162 158.80 -62.75 -27.67
N SER A 163 157.70 -62.01 -27.51
CA SER A 163 156.38 -62.61 -27.25
C SER A 163 155.67 -63.03 -28.54
N GLU A 164 154.72 -63.95 -28.41
CA GLU A 164 153.67 -64.10 -29.42
C GLU A 164 152.80 -62.82 -29.48
N PRO A 165 152.21 -62.50 -30.65
CA PRO A 165 151.32 -61.36 -30.81
C PRO A 165 149.88 -61.65 -30.33
N VAL A 166 149.30 -60.72 -29.58
CA VAL A 166 147.89 -60.73 -29.17
C VAL A 166 147.03 -60.10 -30.27
N GLU A 167 146.12 -60.87 -30.88
CA GLU A 167 145.13 -60.35 -31.85
C GLU A 167 143.90 -59.74 -31.15
N LEU A 168 143.34 -58.67 -31.72
CA LEU A 168 142.13 -57.97 -31.24
C LEU A 168 141.26 -57.53 -32.42
N ASP A 169 139.96 -57.83 -32.38
CA ASP A 169 138.97 -57.40 -33.38
C ASP A 169 138.24 -56.11 -32.93
N ILE A 170 138.16 -55.11 -33.81
CA ILE A 170 137.68 -53.76 -33.49
C ILE A 170 136.37 -53.43 -34.25
N ALA A 171 135.31 -53.02 -33.54
CA ALA A 171 133.94 -52.89 -34.08
C ALA A 171 133.46 -51.44 -34.40
N ALA A 172 132.39 -51.35 -35.22
CA ALA A 172 131.82 -50.13 -35.82
C ALA A 172 130.60 -49.52 -35.05
N PRO A 173 130.18 -48.26 -35.35
CA PRO A 173 129.13 -47.54 -34.61
C PRO A 173 127.70 -47.64 -35.22
N SER A 174 126.68 -47.19 -34.46
CA SER A 174 125.27 -47.05 -34.87
C SER A 174 124.51 -46.05 -33.97
N PHE A 175 123.29 -45.61 -34.33
CA PHE A 175 122.48 -44.61 -33.59
C PHE A 175 120.98 -44.59 -33.98
N SER A 176 120.14 -43.78 -33.33
CA SER A 176 118.67 -43.73 -33.54
C SER A 176 118.06 -42.30 -33.62
N LEU A 177 116.75 -42.18 -33.90
CA LEU A 177 115.99 -40.92 -33.97
C LEU A 177 114.78 -40.92 -33.03
N SER A 178 114.49 -39.78 -32.38
CA SER A 178 113.28 -39.54 -31.58
C SER A 178 112.51 -38.29 -32.03
N VAL A 179 111.19 -38.36 -32.10
CA VAL A 179 110.30 -37.24 -32.50
C VAL A 179 109.59 -36.67 -31.26
N THR A 180 109.44 -35.35 -31.17
CA THR A 180 108.68 -34.69 -30.09
C THR A 180 107.96 -33.44 -30.60
N PRO A 181 106.61 -33.33 -30.47
CA PRO A 181 105.68 -34.39 -30.05
C PRO A 181 105.58 -35.51 -31.10
N ALA A 182 105.18 -36.72 -30.69
CA ALA A 182 105.19 -37.92 -31.56
C ALA A 182 104.10 -37.94 -32.66
N SER A 183 103.12 -37.04 -32.61
CA SER A 183 102.08 -36.86 -33.63
C SER A 183 101.59 -35.41 -33.62
N PRO A 184 102.38 -34.47 -34.18
CA PRO A 184 102.10 -33.04 -34.12
C PRO A 184 100.79 -32.68 -34.82
N LEU A 185 100.17 -31.59 -34.38
CA LEU A 185 99.07 -30.96 -35.07
C LEU A 185 99.57 -30.10 -36.25
N VAL A 186 98.68 -29.79 -37.20
CA VAL A 186 98.99 -28.84 -38.28
C VAL A 186 99.39 -27.49 -37.68
N GLY A 187 100.58 -27.01 -38.02
CA GLY A 187 101.15 -25.77 -37.50
C GLY A 187 101.80 -25.85 -36.11
N GLU A 188 101.85 -27.02 -35.47
CA GLU A 188 102.61 -27.30 -34.25
C GLU A 188 104.06 -27.68 -34.58
N GLU A 189 105.02 -27.21 -33.80
CA GLU A 189 106.44 -27.51 -34.03
C GLU A 189 106.81 -28.91 -33.54
N ALA A 190 107.35 -29.73 -34.46
CA ALA A 190 107.91 -31.03 -34.20
C ALA A 190 109.44 -30.98 -34.34
N THR A 191 110.13 -31.47 -33.31
CA THR A 191 111.59 -31.65 -33.33
C THR A 191 111.92 -33.13 -33.44
N VAL A 192 112.77 -33.48 -34.41
CA VAL A 192 113.39 -34.79 -34.57
C VAL A 192 114.84 -34.69 -34.09
N SER A 193 115.24 -35.53 -33.14
CA SER A 193 116.57 -35.47 -32.50
C SER A 193 117.32 -36.80 -32.56
N ILE A 194 118.64 -36.73 -32.72
CA ILE A 194 119.53 -37.89 -32.82
C ILE A 194 119.89 -38.43 -31.42
N ARG A 195 119.60 -39.71 -31.18
CA ARG A 195 119.85 -40.43 -29.93
C ARG A 195 120.95 -41.47 -30.10
N ASP A 196 121.50 -41.94 -28.98
CA ASP A 196 122.30 -43.17 -28.84
C ASP A 196 123.64 -43.24 -29.60
N PHE A 197 124.18 -42.11 -30.07
CA PHE A 197 125.48 -42.07 -30.76
C PHE A 197 126.67 -42.01 -29.75
N PRO A 198 127.69 -42.89 -29.85
CA PRO A 198 128.86 -42.85 -28.98
C PRO A 198 129.80 -41.68 -29.31
N VAL A 199 130.28 -40.96 -28.28
CA VAL A 199 130.99 -39.68 -28.46
C VAL A 199 132.40 -39.88 -29.02
N HIS A 200 132.65 -39.27 -30.19
CA HIS A 200 133.96 -39.01 -30.76
C HIS A 200 133.98 -37.61 -31.40
N ASP A 201 135.05 -36.86 -31.21
CA ASP A 201 135.27 -35.61 -31.96
C ASP A 201 135.49 -35.92 -33.45
N GLY A 202 134.93 -35.08 -34.33
CA GLY A 202 135.10 -35.23 -35.78
C GLY A 202 134.07 -36.12 -36.49
N VAL A 203 132.80 -36.07 -36.09
CA VAL A 203 131.67 -36.66 -36.83
C VAL A 203 130.69 -35.58 -37.25
N GLU A 204 130.27 -35.58 -38.52
CA GLU A 204 129.29 -34.66 -39.09
C GLU A 204 127.98 -35.37 -39.42
N PHE A 205 126.85 -34.77 -39.06
CA PHE A 205 125.50 -35.27 -39.36
C PHE A 205 124.84 -34.43 -40.46
N ARG A 206 124.24 -35.11 -41.46
CA ARG A 206 123.61 -34.47 -42.62
C ARG A 206 122.15 -34.90 -42.76
N TRP A 207 121.25 -33.92 -42.66
CA TRP A 207 119.82 -34.08 -42.86
C TRP A 207 119.46 -33.90 -44.34
N ASP A 208 119.06 -34.97 -45.02
CA ASP A 208 118.79 -34.96 -46.46
C ASP A 208 117.75 -36.05 -46.85
N PRO A 209 116.58 -35.69 -47.43
CA PRO A 209 116.10 -34.35 -47.73
C PRO A 209 115.62 -33.60 -46.48
N LEU A 210 115.68 -32.26 -46.53
CA LEU A 210 115.03 -31.40 -45.53
C LEU A 210 113.50 -31.39 -45.73
N PRO A 211 112.70 -31.32 -44.65
CA PRO A 211 111.24 -31.25 -44.71
C PRO A 211 110.72 -30.09 -45.57
N ALA A 212 110.01 -30.45 -46.64
CA ALA A 212 109.45 -29.52 -47.61
C ALA A 212 108.04 -29.95 -48.08
N GLY A 213 107.29 -29.01 -48.67
CA GLY A 213 105.93 -29.24 -49.17
C GLY A 213 104.90 -29.34 -48.04
N LYS A 214 104.78 -30.52 -47.41
CA LYS A 214 103.85 -30.80 -46.29
C LYS A 214 104.33 -30.27 -44.94
N ALA A 215 105.51 -29.65 -44.92
CA ALA A 215 106.13 -29.04 -43.74
C ALA A 215 106.83 -27.74 -44.12
N LYS A 216 106.97 -26.84 -43.13
CA LYS A 216 107.90 -25.72 -43.16
C LYS A 216 108.97 -25.94 -42.10
N LEU A 217 110.21 -25.93 -42.56
CA LEU A 217 111.40 -25.98 -41.73
C LEU A 217 111.48 -24.75 -40.81
N VAL A 218 111.86 -24.96 -39.54
CA VAL A 218 112.07 -23.90 -38.53
C VAL A 218 113.55 -23.76 -38.21
N ALA A 219 114.23 -24.88 -37.92
CA ALA A 219 115.65 -24.91 -37.60
C ALA A 219 116.31 -26.23 -38.04
N VAL A 220 117.56 -26.13 -38.50
CA VAL A 220 118.47 -27.27 -38.67
C VAL A 220 119.60 -27.09 -37.67
N GLY A 221 119.74 -28.01 -36.73
CA GLY A 221 120.87 -28.14 -35.84
C GLY A 221 121.67 -29.40 -36.15
N GLU A 222 122.90 -29.46 -35.65
CA GLU A 222 123.81 -30.60 -35.81
C GLU A 222 123.15 -31.93 -35.38
N ARG A 223 122.42 -31.93 -34.26
CA ARG A 223 121.81 -33.14 -33.67
C ARG A 223 120.28 -33.11 -33.60
N SER A 224 119.63 -32.10 -34.18
CA SER A 224 118.17 -31.95 -34.15
C SER A 224 117.64 -31.14 -35.33
N LEU A 225 116.44 -31.47 -35.79
CA LEU A 225 115.74 -30.86 -36.90
C LEU A 225 114.33 -30.47 -36.46
N THR A 226 114.00 -29.18 -36.50
CA THR A 226 112.70 -28.65 -36.08
C THR A 226 111.94 -28.09 -37.28
N PHE A 227 110.67 -28.49 -37.42
CA PHE A 227 109.75 -28.03 -38.47
C PHE A 227 108.32 -28.06 -37.95
N TYR A 228 107.38 -27.37 -38.60
CA TYR A 228 105.95 -27.60 -38.38
C TYR A 228 105.26 -28.16 -39.64
N PRO A 229 104.33 -29.12 -39.52
CA PRO A 229 103.50 -29.55 -40.64
C PRO A 229 102.62 -28.40 -41.13
N THR A 230 102.50 -28.23 -42.45
CA THR A 230 101.60 -27.23 -43.07
C THR A 230 100.23 -27.80 -43.42
N GLU A 231 100.10 -29.13 -43.47
CA GLU A 231 98.86 -29.87 -43.65
C GLU A 231 98.94 -31.24 -42.96
N ALA A 232 97.82 -31.95 -42.84
CA ALA A 232 97.78 -33.29 -42.25
C ALA A 232 98.35 -34.34 -43.21
N GLY A 233 99.12 -35.28 -42.68
CA GLY A 233 99.80 -36.32 -43.47
C GLY A 233 101.17 -36.71 -42.91
N VAL A 234 101.91 -37.53 -43.65
CA VAL A 234 103.24 -38.01 -43.25
C VAL A 234 104.34 -37.11 -43.82
N VAL A 235 105.30 -36.73 -42.96
CA VAL A 235 106.52 -36.02 -43.31
C VAL A 235 107.72 -36.94 -43.00
N PRO A 236 108.43 -37.47 -44.00
CA PRO A 236 109.62 -38.28 -43.79
C PRO A 236 110.82 -37.40 -43.39
N VAL A 237 111.67 -37.91 -42.50
CA VAL A 237 112.90 -37.25 -42.04
C VAL A 237 114.04 -38.26 -42.04
N ARG A 238 115.18 -37.89 -42.62
CA ARG A 238 116.37 -38.74 -42.77
C ARG A 238 117.62 -38.01 -42.30
N VAL A 239 118.57 -38.77 -41.75
CA VAL A 239 119.91 -38.27 -41.42
C VAL A 239 120.98 -39.34 -41.71
N ALA A 240 122.15 -38.90 -42.15
CA ALA A 240 123.35 -39.73 -42.29
C ALA A 240 124.52 -39.13 -41.48
N ALA A 241 125.47 -39.97 -41.06
CA ALA A 241 126.66 -39.57 -40.31
C ALA A 241 127.94 -39.97 -41.07
N ALA A 242 128.95 -39.11 -41.04
CA ALA A 242 130.27 -39.37 -41.65
C ALA A 242 131.41 -38.80 -40.80
N THR A 243 132.63 -39.32 -40.96
CA THR A 243 133.83 -38.70 -40.36
C THR A 243 134.13 -37.35 -41.02
N ALA A 244 134.46 -36.34 -40.23
CA ALA A 244 134.90 -35.04 -40.72
C ALA A 244 136.12 -35.18 -41.64
N ALA A 245 136.15 -34.39 -42.72
CA ALA A 245 137.28 -34.36 -43.64
C ALA A 245 138.43 -33.52 -43.05
N THR A 246 139.63 -34.08 -43.01
CA THR A 246 140.85 -33.30 -42.76
C THR A 246 141.18 -32.43 -43.97
N ASP A 247 141.69 -31.22 -43.74
CA ASP A 247 142.04 -30.25 -44.78
C ASP A 247 142.97 -30.85 -45.86
N GLY A 248 142.65 -30.62 -47.14
CA GLY A 248 143.55 -31.02 -48.25
C GLY A 248 142.94 -31.82 -49.41
N GLY A 249 141.62 -31.94 -49.52
CA GLY A 249 140.94 -32.28 -50.78
C GLY A 249 140.72 -33.77 -51.12
N ARG A 250 139.48 -34.09 -51.48
CA ARG A 250 139.04 -35.34 -52.16
C ARG A 250 139.49 -36.67 -51.53
N ALA A 251 139.33 -36.81 -50.21
CA ALA A 251 138.94 -38.08 -49.62
C ALA A 251 137.48 -37.96 -49.15
N ALA A 252 136.64 -38.96 -49.45
CA ALA A 252 135.30 -39.03 -48.86
C ALA A 252 135.43 -39.49 -47.40
N GLY A 253 134.82 -38.75 -46.48
CA GLY A 253 134.71 -39.17 -45.08
C GLY A 253 134.06 -40.55 -44.97
N GLY A 254 134.54 -41.39 -44.06
CA GLY A 254 134.00 -42.73 -43.85
C GLY A 254 132.53 -42.64 -43.44
N ASN A 255 131.65 -43.33 -44.18
CA ASN A 255 130.23 -43.41 -43.86
C ASN A 255 130.04 -44.20 -42.55
N LEU A 256 129.36 -43.60 -41.58
CA LEU A 256 129.11 -44.16 -40.24
C LEU A 256 127.64 -44.62 -40.05
N GLY A 257 126.84 -44.62 -41.11
CA GLY A 257 125.44 -45.05 -41.12
C GLY A 257 124.44 -43.90 -41.14
N GLY A 258 123.15 -44.23 -41.02
CA GLY A 258 122.05 -43.28 -41.07
C GLY A 258 120.74 -43.84 -40.52
N ALA A 259 119.76 -42.97 -40.31
CA ALA A 259 118.46 -43.28 -39.72
C ALA A 259 117.32 -42.49 -40.38
N GLU A 260 116.11 -43.04 -40.37
CA GLU A 260 114.89 -42.45 -40.93
C GLU A 260 113.73 -42.54 -39.93
N VAL A 261 112.84 -41.54 -39.94
CA VAL A 261 111.59 -41.56 -39.18
C VAL A 261 110.46 -40.85 -39.94
N ALA A 262 109.23 -41.34 -39.79
CA ALA A 262 108.03 -40.81 -40.45
C ALA A 262 107.15 -40.05 -39.45
N VAL A 263 107.16 -38.72 -39.50
CA VAL A 263 106.37 -37.87 -38.60
C VAL A 263 104.96 -37.73 -39.15
N THR A 264 103.95 -38.21 -38.42
CA THR A 264 102.55 -38.17 -38.86
C THR A 264 101.81 -36.99 -38.23
N ALA A 265 101.46 -36.00 -39.06
CA ALA A 265 100.75 -34.79 -38.67
C ALA A 265 99.22 -34.98 -38.68
N ARG A 266 98.55 -34.46 -37.64
CA ARG A 266 97.10 -34.57 -37.43
C ARG A 266 96.39 -33.23 -37.64
N PRO A 267 95.16 -33.20 -38.21
CA PRO A 267 94.34 -32.00 -38.19
C PRO A 267 93.75 -31.77 -36.79
N TYR A 268 93.33 -30.53 -36.51
CA TYR A 268 92.47 -30.23 -35.38
C TYR A 268 91.06 -30.79 -35.62
N ALA A 269 90.43 -31.30 -34.57
CA ALA A 269 89.02 -31.65 -34.64
C ALA A 269 88.19 -30.35 -34.57
N VAL A 270 87.45 -30.06 -35.64
CA VAL A 270 86.57 -28.88 -35.73
C VAL A 270 85.13 -29.36 -35.80
N ALA A 271 84.25 -28.74 -35.01
CA ALA A 271 82.81 -29.03 -34.99
C ALA A 271 82.00 -27.73 -34.91
N VAL A 272 80.76 -27.80 -35.41
CA VAL A 272 79.76 -26.74 -35.24
C VAL A 272 78.76 -27.20 -34.19
N GLU A 273 78.69 -26.48 -33.09
CA GLU A 273 77.74 -26.71 -31.99
C GLU A 273 76.53 -25.78 -32.16
N ASP A 274 75.31 -26.34 -32.24
CA ASP A 274 74.07 -25.58 -32.09
C ASP A 274 73.88 -25.23 -30.60
N ARG A 275 73.76 -23.94 -30.31
CA ARG A 275 73.62 -23.38 -28.96
C ARG A 275 72.18 -22.93 -28.68
N GLY A 276 71.24 -23.23 -29.58
CA GLY A 276 69.83 -22.89 -29.48
C GLY A 276 69.47 -21.48 -29.95
N LEU A 277 68.22 -21.10 -29.68
CA LEU A 277 67.66 -19.81 -30.06
C LEU A 277 68.32 -18.64 -29.32
N LEU A 278 68.50 -17.52 -30.03
CA LEU A 278 68.91 -16.23 -29.47
C LEU A 278 67.74 -15.38 -28.96
N GLU A 279 66.53 -15.75 -29.35
CA GLU A 279 65.28 -15.02 -29.14
C GLU A 279 64.28 -15.95 -28.44
N ALA A 280 63.21 -15.41 -27.85
CA ALA A 280 62.15 -16.25 -27.29
C ALA A 280 61.54 -17.16 -28.39
N PRO A 281 61.08 -18.39 -28.06
CA PRO A 281 60.45 -19.27 -29.02
C PRO A 281 59.28 -18.59 -29.74
N ALA A 282 59.16 -18.83 -31.05
CA ALA A 282 58.08 -18.24 -31.84
C ALA A 282 56.71 -18.75 -31.36
N THR A 283 55.67 -17.92 -31.46
CA THR A 283 54.32 -18.31 -31.03
C THR A 283 53.53 -18.87 -32.21
N VAL A 284 52.98 -20.07 -32.04
CA VAL A 284 52.10 -20.73 -33.01
C VAL A 284 50.70 -20.90 -32.42
N TRP A 285 49.70 -21.10 -33.27
CA TRP A 285 48.35 -21.43 -32.83
C TRP A 285 48.19 -22.93 -32.58
N ARG A 286 47.37 -23.29 -31.59
CA ARG A 286 46.79 -24.62 -31.46
C ARG A 286 45.32 -24.51 -31.09
N ASP A 287 44.49 -25.22 -31.84
CA ASP A 287 43.04 -25.20 -31.61
C ASP A 287 42.70 -25.79 -30.23
N GLY A 288 41.96 -25.03 -29.43
CA GLY A 288 41.63 -25.39 -28.04
C GLY A 288 42.75 -25.13 -27.01
N GLU A 289 43.95 -24.70 -27.41
CA GLU A 289 44.98 -24.19 -26.47
C GLU A 289 45.21 -22.68 -26.63
N GLY A 290 45.02 -22.13 -27.83
CA GLY A 290 45.30 -20.75 -28.19
C GLY A 290 46.75 -20.53 -28.65
N PRO A 291 47.37 -19.36 -28.37
CA PRO A 291 48.77 -19.09 -28.69
C PRO A 291 49.71 -19.84 -27.74
N VAL A 292 50.64 -20.64 -28.30
CA VAL A 292 51.63 -21.41 -27.53
C VAL A 292 53.06 -21.24 -28.06
N PRO A 293 54.11 -21.36 -27.20
CA PRO A 293 55.49 -21.40 -27.66
C PRO A 293 55.74 -22.63 -28.54
N ALA A 294 56.34 -22.43 -29.71
CA ALA A 294 56.71 -23.51 -30.61
C ALA A 294 57.94 -24.28 -30.11
N PRO A 295 57.99 -25.63 -30.27
CA PRO A 295 59.06 -26.47 -29.75
C PRO A 295 60.31 -26.52 -30.65
N GLY A 296 60.47 -25.58 -31.60
CA GLY A 296 61.56 -25.59 -32.60
C GLY A 296 61.76 -24.23 -33.26
N VAL A 297 62.73 -24.17 -34.18
CA VAL A 297 63.15 -22.93 -34.85
C VAL A 297 62.13 -22.53 -35.91
N ALA A 298 61.69 -21.27 -35.91
CA ALA A 298 60.86 -20.71 -36.96
C ALA A 298 61.66 -20.07 -38.09
N VAL A 299 61.04 -19.95 -39.27
CA VAL A 299 61.63 -19.17 -40.36
C VAL A 299 62.00 -17.75 -39.89
N ARG A 300 63.18 -17.28 -40.32
CA ARG A 300 63.80 -15.98 -39.95
C ARG A 300 64.21 -15.84 -38.47
N GLN A 301 63.92 -16.81 -37.61
CA GLN A 301 64.35 -16.78 -36.21
C GLN A 301 65.86 -17.05 -36.10
N ASN A 302 66.53 -16.41 -35.14
CA ASN A 302 67.99 -16.48 -35.02
C ASN A 302 68.44 -17.62 -34.08
N VAL A 303 69.20 -18.56 -34.63
CA VAL A 303 69.90 -19.66 -33.93
C VAL A 303 71.36 -19.26 -33.73
N ARG A 304 71.97 -19.62 -32.60
CA ARG A 304 73.40 -19.40 -32.34
C ARG A 304 74.19 -20.66 -32.70
N LEU A 305 75.09 -20.55 -33.67
CA LEU A 305 76.07 -21.59 -33.99
C LEU A 305 77.46 -21.22 -33.42
N ARG A 306 78.19 -22.21 -32.92
CA ARG A 306 79.52 -22.03 -32.31
C ARG A 306 80.57 -22.93 -32.95
N ALA A 307 81.73 -22.34 -33.26
CA ALA A 307 82.94 -23.04 -33.62
C ALA A 307 83.63 -23.64 -32.39
N VAL A 308 83.71 -24.98 -32.36
CA VAL A 308 84.47 -25.77 -31.40
C VAL A 308 85.70 -26.34 -32.11
N VAL A 309 86.88 -26.16 -31.50
CA VAL A 309 88.17 -26.59 -32.05
C VAL A 309 88.93 -27.30 -30.93
N THR A 310 89.33 -28.54 -31.18
CA THR A 310 89.89 -29.45 -30.15
C THR A 310 91.17 -30.12 -30.65
N PRO A 311 92.29 -30.06 -29.90
CA PRO A 311 92.49 -29.22 -28.72
C PRO A 311 92.51 -27.72 -29.08
N THR A 312 92.53 -26.83 -28.08
CA THR A 312 92.64 -25.38 -28.32
C THR A 312 93.98 -25.06 -29.01
N PRO A 313 94.01 -24.39 -30.17
CA PRO A 313 95.27 -24.00 -30.81
C PRO A 313 96.07 -23.00 -29.94
N PRO A 314 97.41 -23.09 -29.91
CA PRO A 314 98.24 -22.26 -29.03
C PRO A 314 98.38 -20.79 -29.46
N SER A 315 98.05 -20.47 -30.71
CA SER A 315 98.31 -19.15 -31.32
C SER A 315 97.03 -18.52 -31.90
N PRO A 316 96.18 -17.88 -31.08
CA PRO A 316 95.13 -16.99 -31.57
C PRO A 316 95.74 -15.67 -32.14
N PRO A 317 95.01 -14.90 -32.97
CA PRO A 317 93.64 -15.13 -33.41
C PRO A 317 93.49 -16.27 -34.42
N LEU A 318 92.29 -16.85 -34.46
CA LEU A 318 91.87 -17.82 -35.47
C LEU A 318 90.89 -17.13 -36.43
N ALA A 319 90.97 -17.45 -37.71
CA ALA A 319 90.01 -17.04 -38.72
C ALA A 319 88.98 -18.15 -38.96
N TYR A 320 87.70 -17.79 -38.91
CA TYR A 320 86.57 -18.70 -39.10
C TYR A 320 85.90 -18.40 -40.43
N ALA A 321 85.81 -19.40 -41.32
CA ALA A 321 85.10 -19.27 -42.60
C ALA A 321 83.91 -20.24 -42.60
N TRP A 322 82.70 -19.69 -42.49
CA TRP A 322 81.47 -20.46 -42.43
C TRP A 322 80.87 -20.69 -43.84
N SER A 323 80.16 -21.79 -44.01
CA SER A 323 79.47 -22.14 -45.25
C SER A 323 78.08 -22.67 -44.91
N LEU A 324 77.05 -21.89 -45.21
CA LEU A 324 75.68 -22.17 -44.76
C LEU A 324 74.78 -22.71 -45.88
N CYS A 325 73.69 -23.37 -45.49
CA CYS A 325 72.71 -23.90 -46.42
C CYS A 325 71.98 -22.79 -47.24
N PRO A 326 71.44 -23.11 -48.43
CA PRO A 326 70.65 -22.16 -49.20
C PRO A 326 69.46 -21.57 -48.43
N GLY A 327 69.30 -20.25 -48.54
CA GLY A 327 68.28 -19.47 -47.84
C GLY A 327 68.61 -19.13 -46.38
N ALA A 328 69.81 -19.46 -45.90
CA ALA A 328 70.31 -19.00 -44.60
C ALA A 328 70.92 -17.58 -44.71
N ARG A 329 70.94 -16.85 -43.60
CA ARG A 329 71.52 -15.50 -43.47
C ARG A 329 72.20 -15.35 -42.11
N VAL A 330 73.42 -14.81 -42.09
CA VAL A 330 74.09 -14.42 -40.84
C VAL A 330 73.63 -13.03 -40.40
N ARG A 331 73.44 -12.86 -39.09
CA ARG A 331 73.12 -11.58 -38.43
C ARG A 331 74.33 -11.11 -37.62
N GLY A 332 75.30 -10.52 -38.32
CA GLY A 332 76.58 -10.08 -37.76
C GLY A 332 77.70 -10.23 -38.78
N GLY A 333 78.96 -10.17 -38.33
CA GLY A 333 80.10 -10.59 -39.14
C GLY A 333 80.24 -12.11 -39.16
N GLU A 334 80.64 -12.68 -40.28
CA GLU A 334 80.79 -14.13 -40.44
C GLU A 334 82.11 -14.65 -39.86
N ASP A 335 83.13 -13.79 -39.73
CA ASP A 335 84.50 -14.14 -39.26
C ASP A 335 84.58 -14.55 -37.77
N GLY A 336 83.45 -14.67 -37.08
CA GLY A 336 83.34 -14.91 -35.66
C GLY A 336 83.36 -16.38 -35.24
N ARG A 337 83.84 -16.64 -34.01
CA ARG A 337 83.76 -17.96 -33.36
C ARG A 337 82.31 -18.37 -33.04
N GLU A 338 81.42 -17.41 -32.81
CA GLU A 338 79.98 -17.62 -32.65
C GLU A 338 79.26 -16.72 -33.66
N ILE A 339 78.30 -17.29 -34.39
CA ILE A 339 77.49 -16.56 -35.37
C ILE A 339 76.00 -16.75 -35.08
N ALA A 340 75.21 -15.74 -35.42
CA ALA A 340 73.74 -15.80 -35.39
C ALA A 340 73.23 -16.12 -36.80
N VAL A 341 72.56 -17.25 -36.99
CA VAL A 341 72.04 -17.70 -38.28
C VAL A 341 70.52 -17.78 -38.25
N SER A 342 69.88 -17.25 -39.28
CA SER A 342 68.44 -17.43 -39.56
C SER A 342 68.26 -18.05 -40.95
N ARG A 343 67.06 -18.58 -41.26
CA ARG A 343 66.76 -19.15 -42.58
C ARG A 343 65.31 -18.89 -42.99
N ASP A 344 65.07 -18.58 -44.26
CA ASP A 344 63.73 -18.31 -44.81
C ASP A 344 62.92 -19.58 -45.16
N ALA A 345 63.48 -20.78 -44.99
CA ALA A 345 62.89 -22.05 -45.47
C ALA A 345 62.95 -23.15 -44.40
N LEU A 346 61.98 -24.08 -44.48
CA LEU A 346 61.87 -25.25 -43.60
C LEU A 346 62.97 -26.29 -43.85
N GLY A 347 63.12 -27.21 -42.89
CA GLY A 347 63.99 -28.38 -42.96
C GLY A 347 65.39 -28.16 -42.38
N PRO A 348 66.25 -29.19 -42.42
CA PRO A 348 67.61 -29.13 -41.91
C PRO A 348 68.45 -28.12 -42.71
N CYS A 349 69.32 -27.39 -42.00
CA CYS A 349 70.30 -26.47 -42.54
C CYS A 349 71.69 -26.91 -42.11
N GLU A 350 72.45 -27.47 -43.05
CA GLU A 350 73.87 -27.78 -42.87
C GLU A 350 74.70 -26.49 -42.78
N ALA A 351 75.61 -26.47 -41.81
CA ALA A 351 76.62 -25.43 -41.61
C ALA A 351 78.01 -26.09 -41.61
N GLY A 352 78.76 -25.84 -42.67
CA GLY A 352 80.19 -26.14 -42.75
C GLY A 352 81.02 -25.02 -42.12
N LEU A 353 82.21 -25.37 -41.63
CA LEU A 353 83.16 -24.44 -41.04
C LEU A 353 84.59 -24.85 -41.42
N GLU A 354 85.38 -23.91 -41.94
CA GLU A 354 86.84 -24.01 -41.99
C GLU A 354 87.46 -23.11 -40.90
N VAL A 355 88.49 -23.61 -40.21
CA VAL A 355 89.26 -22.80 -39.24
C VAL A 355 90.70 -22.70 -39.70
N ARG A 356 91.23 -21.47 -39.72
CA ARG A 356 92.63 -21.15 -40.02
C ARG A 356 93.30 -20.45 -38.85
N ASP A 357 94.61 -20.59 -38.73
CA ASP A 357 95.42 -19.78 -37.80
C ASP A 357 95.80 -18.41 -38.40
N GLY A 358 96.46 -17.57 -37.61
CA GLY A 358 97.00 -16.28 -38.07
C GLY A 358 98.10 -16.37 -39.14
N ARG A 359 98.56 -17.56 -39.53
CA ARG A 359 99.46 -17.81 -40.67
C ARG A 359 98.69 -18.24 -41.94
N GLY A 360 97.36 -18.38 -41.85
CA GLY A 360 96.49 -18.86 -42.93
C GLY A 360 96.46 -20.39 -43.10
N LEU A 361 97.10 -21.16 -42.21
CA LEU A 361 97.13 -22.62 -42.28
C LEU A 361 95.76 -23.20 -41.91
N LEU A 362 95.25 -24.14 -42.72
CA LEU A 362 93.99 -24.82 -42.45
C LEU A 362 94.16 -25.81 -41.29
N LEU A 363 93.68 -25.43 -40.12
CA LEU A 363 93.76 -26.25 -38.91
C LEU A 363 92.82 -27.45 -38.98
N GLY A 364 91.62 -27.25 -39.52
CA GLY A 364 90.63 -28.30 -39.70
C GLY A 364 89.33 -27.81 -40.35
N ARG A 365 88.46 -28.77 -40.65
CA ARG A 365 87.11 -28.54 -41.19
C ARG A 365 86.07 -29.24 -40.32
N GLY A 366 84.97 -28.57 -40.03
CA GLY A 366 83.85 -29.08 -39.27
C GLY A 366 82.53 -28.97 -40.02
N LYS A 367 81.53 -29.68 -39.49
CA LYS A 367 80.13 -29.59 -39.88
C LYS A 367 79.24 -29.62 -38.63
N GLY A 368 78.01 -29.20 -38.81
CA GLY A 368 76.87 -29.38 -37.91
C GLY A 368 75.61 -28.85 -38.59
N SER A 369 74.45 -29.01 -37.97
CA SER A 369 73.19 -28.51 -38.52
C SER A 369 72.17 -28.15 -37.44
N PHE A 370 71.25 -27.27 -37.82
CA PHE A 370 70.03 -26.95 -37.08
C PHE A 370 68.83 -27.18 -38.01
N THR A 371 67.62 -27.36 -37.47
CA THR A 371 66.40 -27.59 -38.28
C THR A 371 65.37 -26.50 -38.04
N VAL A 372 64.89 -25.90 -39.14
CA VAL A 372 63.74 -24.98 -39.11
C VAL A 372 62.46 -25.80 -39.29
N SER A 373 61.57 -25.73 -38.30
CA SER A 373 60.38 -26.59 -38.21
C SER A 373 59.05 -25.83 -38.17
N VAL A 374 59.07 -24.49 -38.09
CA VAL A 374 57.86 -23.66 -38.08
C VAL A 374 57.86 -22.73 -39.28
N SER A 375 56.78 -22.77 -40.05
CA SER A 375 56.56 -22.01 -41.29
C SER A 375 56.10 -20.57 -41.03
N GLN A 376 56.13 -19.73 -42.06
CA GLN A 376 55.51 -18.40 -42.00
C GLN A 376 53.99 -18.50 -41.85
N GLU A 377 53.36 -19.51 -42.45
CA GLU A 377 51.92 -19.73 -42.44
C GLU A 377 51.38 -20.01 -41.03
N GLU A 378 52.09 -20.82 -40.23
CA GLU A 378 51.74 -21.09 -38.82
C GLU A 378 51.84 -19.83 -37.94
N LEU A 379 52.79 -18.94 -38.22
CA LEU A 379 52.94 -17.65 -37.52
C LEU A 379 51.83 -16.66 -37.92
N ASP A 380 51.54 -16.56 -39.21
CA ASP A 380 50.50 -15.68 -39.74
C ASP A 380 49.11 -16.14 -39.28
N ALA A 381 48.87 -17.46 -39.22
CA ALA A 381 47.68 -18.06 -38.63
C ALA A 381 47.55 -17.77 -37.14
N ALA A 382 48.65 -17.79 -36.37
CA ALA A 382 48.63 -17.40 -34.96
C ALA A 382 48.23 -15.93 -34.76
N VAL A 383 48.75 -15.02 -35.60
CA VAL A 383 48.35 -13.60 -35.58
C VAL A 383 46.89 -13.42 -36.02
N ALA A 384 46.42 -14.18 -37.01
CA ALA A 384 45.03 -14.12 -37.48
C ALA A 384 44.03 -14.61 -36.43
N ASN A 385 44.28 -15.77 -35.81
CA ASN A 385 43.38 -16.35 -34.80
C ASN A 385 43.39 -15.57 -33.48
N ALA A 386 44.53 -14.98 -33.11
CA ALA A 386 44.59 -14.01 -32.01
C ALA A 386 43.69 -12.79 -32.30
N ARG A 387 43.79 -12.18 -33.50
CA ARG A 387 42.94 -11.05 -33.91
C ARG A 387 41.45 -11.40 -33.94
N GLU A 388 41.07 -12.60 -34.38
CA GLU A 388 39.67 -13.06 -34.38
C GLU A 388 39.15 -13.31 -32.95
N THR A 389 40.00 -13.79 -32.03
CA THR A 389 39.67 -13.90 -30.59
C THR A 389 39.38 -12.51 -30.01
N ASP A 390 40.29 -11.57 -30.25
CA ASP A 390 40.21 -10.14 -29.89
C ASP A 390 38.95 -9.46 -30.44
N ARG A 391 38.55 -9.84 -31.66
CA ARG A 391 37.34 -9.36 -32.35
C ARG A 391 36.08 -9.93 -31.70
N ARG A 392 36.04 -11.22 -31.34
CA ARG A 392 34.89 -11.84 -30.66
C ARG A 392 34.73 -11.33 -29.24
N THR A 393 35.82 -11.14 -28.49
CA THR A 393 35.81 -10.49 -27.17
C THR A 393 35.23 -9.07 -27.23
N ARG A 394 35.63 -8.26 -28.23
CA ARG A 394 35.04 -6.93 -28.46
C ARG A 394 33.60 -6.97 -28.95
N ALA A 395 33.24 -7.91 -29.82
CA ALA A 395 31.86 -8.09 -30.29
C ALA A 395 30.91 -8.53 -29.16
N ALA A 396 31.37 -9.34 -28.21
CA ALA A 396 30.63 -9.69 -27.00
C ALA A 396 30.35 -8.46 -26.12
N GLN A 397 31.37 -7.61 -25.92
CA GLN A 397 31.22 -6.36 -25.17
C GLN A 397 30.26 -5.37 -25.87
N ALA A 398 30.32 -5.29 -27.20
CA ALA A 398 29.38 -4.48 -27.99
C ALA A 398 27.93 -5.00 -27.87
N ALA A 399 27.70 -6.29 -28.10
CA ALA A 399 26.38 -6.92 -27.94
C ALA A 399 25.80 -6.71 -26.53
N TRP A 400 26.63 -6.73 -25.48
CA TRP A 400 26.20 -6.39 -24.12
C TRP A 400 25.77 -4.92 -24.01
N ALA A 401 26.56 -4.00 -24.56
CA ALA A 401 26.27 -2.57 -24.57
C ALA A 401 25.05 -2.19 -25.44
N ASP A 402 24.73 -2.99 -26.45
CA ASP A 402 23.56 -2.79 -27.32
C ASP A 402 22.27 -3.44 -26.76
N GLY A 403 22.37 -4.27 -25.74
CA GLY A 403 21.23 -4.88 -25.05
C GLY A 403 20.85 -6.29 -25.54
N GLU A 404 21.80 -7.02 -26.13
CA GLU A 404 21.66 -8.41 -26.62
C GLU A 404 22.43 -9.41 -25.72
N PRO A 405 22.00 -9.63 -24.45
CA PRO A 405 22.81 -10.32 -23.44
C PRO A 405 23.08 -11.80 -23.74
N ASP A 406 22.16 -12.51 -24.40
CA ASP A 406 22.35 -13.90 -24.81
C ASP A 406 23.44 -14.05 -25.88
N LYS A 407 23.41 -13.18 -26.90
CA LYS A 407 24.41 -13.08 -27.98
C LYS A 407 25.77 -12.63 -27.44
N ALA A 408 25.79 -11.71 -26.46
CA ALA A 408 27.00 -11.31 -25.76
C ALA A 408 27.67 -12.48 -25.04
N LEU A 409 26.87 -13.30 -24.32
CA LEU A 409 27.36 -14.50 -23.65
C LEU A 409 27.87 -15.54 -24.66
N GLU A 410 27.16 -15.72 -25.77
CA GLU A 410 27.56 -16.65 -26.83
C GLU A 410 28.91 -16.25 -27.45
N LEU A 411 29.08 -14.98 -27.85
CA LEU A 411 30.30 -14.45 -28.44
C LEU A 411 31.50 -14.52 -27.49
N ALA A 412 31.31 -14.23 -26.20
CA ALA A 412 32.36 -14.41 -25.19
C ALA A 412 32.73 -15.90 -25.04
N GLY A 413 31.75 -16.79 -25.05
CA GLY A 413 31.98 -18.24 -25.08
C GLY A 413 32.70 -18.71 -26.35
N GLN A 414 32.42 -18.11 -27.51
CA GLN A 414 33.14 -18.39 -28.76
C GLN A 414 34.60 -17.90 -28.69
N ALA A 415 34.87 -16.75 -28.07
CA ALA A 415 36.24 -16.25 -27.88
C ALA A 415 37.06 -17.16 -26.95
N VAL A 416 36.50 -17.55 -25.80
CA VAL A 416 37.15 -18.49 -24.87
C VAL A 416 37.32 -19.89 -25.50
N ARG A 417 36.45 -20.33 -26.41
CA ARG A 417 36.65 -21.57 -27.18
C ARG A 417 37.77 -21.49 -28.22
N LEU A 418 38.12 -20.31 -28.73
CA LEU A 418 39.31 -20.13 -29.56
C LEU A 418 40.58 -20.18 -28.71
N SER A 419 40.63 -19.41 -27.63
CA SER A 419 41.79 -19.33 -26.73
C SER A 419 41.35 -19.46 -25.27
N PRO A 420 41.32 -20.67 -24.69
CA PRO A 420 40.87 -20.88 -23.30
C PRO A 420 41.77 -20.28 -22.23
N ARG A 421 42.90 -19.68 -22.61
CA ARG A 421 43.86 -19.01 -21.73
C ARG A 421 43.94 -17.49 -21.97
N ASP A 422 43.15 -16.94 -22.89
CA ASP A 422 43.11 -15.50 -23.13
C ASP A 422 42.43 -14.77 -21.95
N GLY A 423 43.20 -13.95 -21.24
CA GLY A 423 42.72 -13.18 -20.09
C GLY A 423 41.53 -12.27 -20.40
N PRO A 424 41.60 -11.41 -21.44
CA PRO A 424 40.48 -10.58 -21.88
C PRO A 424 39.19 -11.36 -22.19
N ALA A 425 39.27 -12.48 -22.94
CA ALA A 425 38.12 -13.32 -23.26
C ALA A 425 37.52 -13.99 -22.01
N LEU A 426 38.37 -14.52 -21.12
CA LEU A 426 37.94 -15.12 -19.85
C LEU A 426 37.24 -14.09 -18.95
N ILE A 427 37.81 -12.90 -18.79
CA ILE A 427 37.23 -11.80 -18.01
C ILE A 427 35.90 -11.33 -18.62
N ALA A 428 35.80 -11.26 -19.95
CA ALA A 428 34.57 -10.91 -20.64
C ALA A 428 33.47 -11.97 -20.41
N LEU A 429 33.79 -13.26 -20.57
CA LEU A 429 32.85 -14.37 -20.35
C LEU A 429 32.36 -14.43 -18.90
N ASP A 430 33.28 -14.36 -17.94
CA ASP A 430 32.99 -14.40 -16.51
C ASP A 430 32.13 -13.22 -16.05
N ARG A 431 32.42 -12.01 -16.54
CA ARG A 431 31.59 -10.82 -16.31
C ARG A 431 30.20 -10.96 -16.94
N ILE A 432 30.13 -11.21 -18.24
CA ILE A 432 28.86 -11.27 -18.99
C ILE A 432 27.98 -12.41 -18.45
N GLY A 433 28.55 -13.55 -18.08
CA GLY A 433 27.83 -14.66 -17.44
C GLY A 433 27.19 -14.28 -16.11
N ARG A 434 27.95 -13.65 -15.20
CA ARG A 434 27.39 -13.16 -13.91
C ARG A 434 26.37 -12.05 -14.09
N ASP A 435 26.63 -11.10 -14.99
CA ASP A 435 25.74 -9.97 -15.24
C ASP A 435 24.43 -10.47 -15.88
N LYS A 436 24.50 -11.40 -16.85
CA LYS A 436 23.32 -12.08 -17.40
C LYS A 436 22.55 -12.86 -16.34
N ALA A 437 23.21 -13.68 -15.52
CA ALA A 437 22.53 -14.47 -14.49
C ALA A 437 21.77 -13.59 -13.48
N ARG A 438 22.30 -12.41 -13.15
CA ARG A 438 21.59 -11.40 -12.35
C ARG A 438 20.39 -10.80 -13.10
N LEU A 439 20.60 -10.40 -14.36
CA LEU A 439 19.53 -9.86 -15.22
C LEU A 439 18.38 -10.85 -15.38
N ASP A 440 18.66 -12.10 -15.75
CA ASP A 440 17.68 -13.18 -15.90
C ASP A 440 16.91 -13.41 -14.58
N GLY A 441 17.61 -13.36 -13.43
CA GLY A 441 16.99 -13.47 -12.11
C GLY A 441 16.02 -12.34 -11.76
N TYR A 442 16.34 -11.09 -12.12
CA TYR A 442 15.43 -9.95 -11.95
C TYR A 442 14.25 -10.01 -12.93
N LEU A 443 14.48 -10.40 -14.20
CA LEU A 443 13.44 -10.58 -15.20
C LEU A 443 12.46 -11.70 -14.82
N ALA A 444 12.95 -12.80 -14.24
CA ALA A 444 12.11 -13.89 -13.73
C ALA A 444 11.22 -13.43 -12.56
N LYS A 445 11.76 -12.66 -11.61
CA LYS A 445 10.96 -12.07 -10.52
C LYS A 445 9.91 -11.09 -11.05
N ALA A 446 10.27 -10.22 -12.01
CA ALA A 446 9.31 -9.33 -12.66
C ALA A 446 8.21 -10.10 -13.41
N GLY A 447 8.54 -11.22 -14.06
CA GLY A 447 7.53 -12.09 -14.68
C GLY A 447 6.59 -12.76 -13.67
N ALA A 448 7.11 -13.20 -12.52
CA ALA A 448 6.32 -13.76 -11.44
C ALA A 448 5.40 -12.71 -10.79
N ALA A 449 5.94 -11.53 -10.46
CA ALA A 449 5.17 -10.41 -9.90
C ALA A 449 4.05 -9.95 -10.86
N LEU A 450 4.33 -9.88 -12.17
CA LEU A 450 3.33 -9.58 -13.19
C LEU A 450 2.23 -10.65 -13.28
N SER A 451 2.55 -11.91 -12.99
CA SER A 451 1.57 -13.01 -12.97
C SER A 451 0.67 -12.97 -11.72
N GLY A 452 1.07 -12.20 -10.70
CA GLY A 452 0.28 -11.89 -9.49
C GLY A 452 -0.25 -10.45 -9.45
N ASP A 453 -0.18 -9.71 -10.56
CA ASP A 453 -0.59 -8.30 -10.69
C ASP A 453 0.09 -7.30 -9.71
N ASP A 454 1.26 -7.64 -9.16
CA ASP A 454 2.06 -6.73 -8.32
C ASP A 454 2.91 -5.79 -9.20
N PHE A 455 2.27 -4.74 -9.72
CA PHE A 455 2.95 -3.74 -10.56
C PHE A 455 4.05 -2.97 -9.83
N SER A 456 4.06 -2.96 -8.50
CA SER A 456 5.10 -2.36 -7.66
C SER A 456 6.39 -3.18 -7.72
N GLU A 457 6.32 -4.48 -7.43
CA GLU A 457 7.47 -5.38 -7.51
C GLU A 457 7.94 -5.58 -8.96
N VAL A 458 7.02 -5.57 -9.94
CA VAL A 458 7.38 -5.50 -11.37
C VAL A 458 8.25 -4.26 -11.66
N ALA A 459 7.83 -3.07 -11.21
CA ALA A 459 8.58 -1.84 -11.44
C ALA A 459 9.94 -1.86 -10.72
N ALA A 460 9.99 -2.36 -9.49
CA ALA A 460 11.23 -2.49 -8.72
C ALA A 460 12.22 -3.46 -9.39
N MET A 461 11.79 -4.68 -9.72
CA MET A 461 12.64 -5.71 -10.34
C MET A 461 13.10 -5.30 -11.75
N LEU A 462 12.26 -4.62 -12.54
CA LEU A 462 12.66 -4.05 -13.83
C LEU A 462 13.57 -2.81 -13.66
N GLY A 463 13.55 -2.15 -12.51
CA GLY A 463 14.53 -1.13 -12.11
C GLY A 463 15.90 -1.74 -11.83
N GLU A 464 15.97 -2.81 -11.03
CA GLU A 464 17.22 -3.54 -10.78
C GLU A 464 17.79 -4.18 -12.05
N ALA A 465 16.95 -4.80 -12.88
CA ALA A 465 17.33 -5.31 -14.20
C ALA A 465 17.98 -4.22 -15.08
N ALA A 466 17.41 -3.01 -15.08
CA ALA A 466 17.94 -1.88 -15.85
C ALA A 466 19.28 -1.34 -15.31
N LYS A 467 19.63 -1.55 -14.04
CA LYS A 467 20.98 -1.26 -13.53
C LYS A 467 22.04 -2.22 -14.06
N VAL A 468 21.65 -3.44 -14.43
CA VAL A 468 22.54 -4.49 -14.95
C VAL A 468 22.71 -4.37 -16.46
N SER A 469 21.62 -4.22 -17.22
CA SER A 469 21.66 -3.93 -18.66
C SER A 469 20.50 -3.00 -19.05
N PRO A 470 20.73 -1.67 -19.14
CA PRO A 470 19.67 -0.69 -19.37
C PRO A 470 18.89 -0.87 -20.69
N ARG A 471 19.53 -1.50 -21.69
CA ARG A 471 19.00 -1.66 -23.05
C ARG A 471 18.41 -3.04 -23.33
N ALA A 472 18.46 -3.98 -22.38
CA ALA A 472 17.99 -5.35 -22.59
C ALA A 472 16.50 -5.38 -23.01
N GLY A 473 16.22 -5.78 -24.25
CA GLY A 473 14.88 -5.68 -24.85
C GLY A 473 13.76 -6.42 -24.08
N ALA A 474 14.12 -7.41 -23.26
CA ALA A 474 13.23 -8.10 -22.34
C ALA A 474 12.62 -7.18 -21.26
N ILE A 475 13.35 -6.15 -20.81
CA ILE A 475 12.86 -5.16 -19.84
C ILE A 475 11.69 -4.38 -20.45
N GLU A 476 11.87 -3.85 -21.65
CA GLU A 476 10.82 -3.11 -22.37
C GLU A 476 9.65 -4.02 -22.80
N ALA A 477 9.91 -5.28 -23.14
CA ALA A 477 8.85 -6.26 -23.38
C ALA A 477 8.00 -6.51 -22.12
N LEU A 478 8.60 -6.62 -20.93
CA LEU A 478 7.88 -6.76 -19.67
C LEU A 478 7.18 -5.46 -19.25
N ARG A 479 7.79 -4.28 -19.44
CA ARG A 479 7.12 -2.98 -19.21
C ARG A 479 5.85 -2.84 -20.04
N ARG A 480 5.89 -3.18 -21.34
CA ARG A 480 4.70 -3.16 -22.20
C ARG A 480 3.62 -4.17 -21.76
N LYS A 481 4.02 -5.40 -21.39
CA LYS A 481 3.07 -6.40 -20.85
C LYS A 481 2.41 -5.93 -19.55
N ALA A 482 3.18 -5.32 -18.64
CA ALA A 482 2.68 -4.77 -17.37
C ALA A 482 1.73 -3.59 -17.59
N GLY A 483 2.06 -2.68 -18.51
CA GLY A 483 1.18 -1.58 -18.92
C GLY A 483 -0.15 -2.09 -19.48
N ALA A 484 -0.12 -3.02 -20.43
CA ALA A 484 -1.32 -3.61 -21.01
C ALA A 484 -2.17 -4.38 -19.98
N ARG A 485 -1.55 -5.15 -19.08
CA ARG A 485 -2.26 -5.86 -18.00
C ARG A 485 -2.93 -4.89 -17.04
N LYS A 486 -2.24 -3.82 -16.63
CA LYS A 486 -2.80 -2.76 -15.78
C LYS A 486 -3.94 -2.01 -16.47
N GLU A 487 -3.86 -1.79 -17.78
CA GLU A 487 -4.96 -1.18 -18.55
C GLU A 487 -6.19 -2.10 -18.60
N THR A 488 -6.01 -3.40 -18.84
CA THR A 488 -7.10 -4.39 -18.79
C THR A 488 -7.78 -4.40 -17.42
N LEU A 489 -7.01 -4.42 -16.32
CA LEU A 489 -7.58 -4.35 -14.97
C LEU A 489 -8.34 -3.03 -14.72
N GLY A 490 -7.80 -1.88 -15.14
CA GLY A 490 -8.50 -0.59 -15.02
C GLY A 490 -9.81 -0.54 -15.82
N ARG A 491 -9.86 -1.17 -17.00
CA ARG A 491 -11.10 -1.35 -17.78
C ARG A 491 -12.09 -2.29 -17.09
N VAL A 492 -11.61 -3.37 -16.47
CA VAL A 492 -12.43 -4.29 -15.67
C VAL A 492 -13.04 -3.58 -14.46
N ASP A 493 -12.24 -2.85 -13.68
CA ASP A 493 -12.73 -2.11 -12.51
C ASP A 493 -13.76 -1.02 -12.89
N ALA A 494 -13.56 -0.34 -14.03
CA ALA A 494 -14.53 0.61 -14.56
C ALA A 494 -15.86 -0.06 -14.94
N LEU A 495 -15.83 -1.20 -15.64
CA LEU A 495 -17.04 -1.97 -15.96
C LEU A 495 -17.73 -2.52 -14.71
N LEU A 496 -16.98 -2.89 -13.67
CA LEU A 496 -17.55 -3.32 -12.39
C LEU A 496 -18.16 -2.15 -11.62
N ALA A 497 -17.58 -0.95 -11.68
CA ALA A 497 -18.16 0.27 -11.12
C ALA A 497 -19.45 0.66 -11.83
N GLU A 498 -19.42 0.85 -13.15
CA GLU A 498 -20.64 1.16 -13.92
C GLU A 498 -21.70 0.06 -13.73
N GLY A 499 -21.30 -1.21 -13.68
CA GLY A 499 -22.21 -2.33 -13.43
C GLY A 499 -22.93 -2.24 -12.08
N ARG A 500 -22.27 -1.72 -11.03
CA ARG A 500 -22.92 -1.42 -9.74
C ARG A 500 -23.82 -0.20 -9.85
N ASP A 501 -23.38 0.86 -10.52
CA ASP A 501 -24.17 2.09 -10.68
C ASP A 501 -25.47 1.85 -11.47
N LYS A 502 -25.44 1.03 -12.53
CA LYS A 502 -26.64 0.58 -13.27
C LYS A 502 -27.57 -0.22 -12.36
N TRP A 503 -27.03 -1.19 -11.63
CA TRP A 503 -27.80 -1.99 -10.67
C TRP A 503 -28.48 -1.10 -9.64
N ASP A 504 -27.73 -0.22 -8.97
CA ASP A 504 -28.24 0.67 -7.93
C ASP A 504 -29.15 1.78 -8.50
N ALA A 505 -29.12 2.05 -9.82
CA ALA A 505 -30.12 2.87 -10.52
C ALA A 505 -31.44 2.13 -10.79
N GLY A 506 -31.45 0.79 -10.73
CA GLY A 506 -32.58 -0.08 -11.06
C GLY A 506 -32.49 -0.76 -12.43
N ASP A 507 -31.39 -0.58 -13.16
CA ASP A 507 -31.10 -1.25 -14.44
C ASP A 507 -30.29 -2.53 -14.18
N VAL A 508 -31.02 -3.54 -13.71
CA VAL A 508 -30.51 -4.86 -13.29
C VAL A 508 -29.83 -5.60 -14.44
N ASP A 509 -30.40 -5.53 -15.65
CA ASP A 509 -29.88 -6.25 -16.80
C ASP A 509 -28.64 -5.57 -17.41
N ALA A 510 -28.54 -4.24 -17.41
CA ALA A 510 -27.27 -3.58 -17.79
C ALA A 510 -26.16 -3.84 -16.76
N GLY A 511 -26.47 -3.86 -15.45
CA GLY A 511 -25.50 -4.25 -14.42
C GLY A 511 -24.97 -5.68 -14.59
N LEU A 512 -25.86 -6.61 -14.98
CA LEU A 512 -25.49 -7.97 -15.36
C LEU A 512 -24.76 -8.05 -16.70
N ALA A 513 -25.03 -7.18 -17.67
CA ALA A 513 -24.28 -7.13 -18.92
C ALA A 513 -22.84 -6.66 -18.68
N LEU A 514 -22.64 -5.56 -17.94
CA LEU A 514 -21.33 -4.97 -17.65
C LEU A 514 -20.44 -5.90 -16.81
N SER A 515 -20.99 -6.58 -15.80
CA SER A 515 -20.24 -7.63 -15.07
C SER A 515 -19.89 -8.84 -15.93
N GLY A 516 -20.63 -9.10 -17.01
CA GLY A 516 -20.29 -10.09 -18.03
C GLY A 516 -19.17 -9.63 -18.97
N GLN A 517 -19.19 -8.35 -19.38
CA GLN A 517 -18.13 -7.73 -20.17
C GLN A 517 -16.80 -7.69 -19.40
N ALA A 518 -16.85 -7.38 -18.09
CA ALA A 518 -15.68 -7.44 -17.21
C ALA A 518 -15.01 -8.84 -17.23
N LEU A 519 -15.80 -9.91 -17.09
CA LEU A 519 -15.31 -11.30 -17.22
C LEU A 519 -14.93 -11.70 -18.66
N SER A 520 -15.33 -10.93 -19.67
CA SER A 520 -14.91 -11.14 -21.06
C SER A 520 -13.55 -10.50 -21.34
N LEU A 521 -13.15 -9.49 -20.56
CA LEU A 521 -11.79 -8.92 -20.56
C LEU A 521 -10.82 -9.72 -19.68
N ASP A 522 -11.28 -10.21 -18.52
CA ASP A 522 -10.52 -11.13 -17.67
C ASP A 522 -11.45 -12.14 -16.98
N ALA A 523 -11.53 -13.35 -17.54
CA ALA A 523 -12.31 -14.46 -17.01
C ALA A 523 -11.80 -15.02 -15.67
N GLY A 524 -10.55 -14.71 -15.30
CA GLY A 524 -9.95 -15.07 -14.02
C GLY A 524 -10.22 -14.06 -12.90
N HIS A 525 -10.70 -12.85 -13.22
CA HIS A 525 -10.74 -11.75 -12.25
C HIS A 525 -11.70 -12.03 -11.08
N PRO A 526 -11.20 -12.20 -9.84
CA PRO A 526 -12.00 -12.74 -8.74
C PRO A 526 -13.11 -11.79 -8.30
N ALA A 527 -12.86 -10.47 -8.31
CA ALA A 527 -13.87 -9.48 -7.98
C ALA A 527 -14.98 -9.38 -9.05
N ALA A 528 -14.62 -9.56 -10.33
CA ALA A 528 -15.62 -9.57 -11.41
C ALA A 528 -16.54 -10.78 -11.31
N ARG A 529 -15.95 -11.95 -11.02
CA ARG A 529 -16.67 -13.20 -10.80
C ARG A 529 -17.62 -13.10 -9.60
N ALA A 530 -17.11 -12.68 -8.44
CA ALA A 530 -17.91 -12.55 -7.22
C ALA A 530 -19.05 -11.52 -7.38
N GLN A 531 -18.80 -10.38 -8.05
CA GLN A 531 -19.86 -9.41 -8.34
C GLN A 531 -20.94 -9.99 -9.25
N ARG A 532 -20.57 -10.72 -10.32
CA ARG A 532 -21.54 -11.36 -11.23
C ARG A 532 -22.35 -12.44 -10.52
N GLU A 533 -21.69 -13.35 -9.81
CA GLU A 533 -22.34 -14.44 -9.08
C GLU A 533 -23.35 -13.89 -8.05
N ARG A 534 -22.99 -12.81 -7.34
CA ARG A 534 -23.93 -12.07 -6.48
C ARG A 534 -25.09 -11.47 -7.26
N MET A 535 -24.83 -10.70 -8.32
CA MET A 535 -25.88 -10.02 -9.11
C MET A 535 -26.89 -11.01 -9.70
N VAL A 536 -26.45 -12.21 -10.12
CA VAL A 536 -27.35 -13.28 -10.60
C VAL A 536 -28.23 -13.78 -9.46
N ALA A 537 -27.64 -14.13 -8.31
CA ALA A 537 -28.39 -14.64 -7.15
C ALA A 537 -29.39 -13.60 -6.59
N ASP A 538 -28.98 -12.33 -6.54
CA ASP A 538 -29.84 -11.23 -6.10
C ASP A 538 -30.95 -10.96 -7.13
N ARG A 539 -30.70 -11.05 -8.45
CA ARG A 539 -31.75 -10.95 -9.49
C ARG A 539 -32.79 -12.06 -9.32
N ASP A 540 -32.35 -13.28 -9.06
CA ASP A 540 -33.26 -14.43 -8.98
C ASP A 540 -34.14 -14.35 -7.71
N ARG A 541 -33.61 -13.82 -6.60
CA ARG A 541 -34.39 -13.41 -5.42
C ARG A 541 -35.41 -12.31 -5.76
N LEU A 542 -34.98 -11.25 -6.44
CA LEU A 542 -35.83 -10.12 -6.84
C LEU A 542 -37.03 -10.60 -7.67
N ILE A 543 -36.79 -11.49 -8.65
CA ILE A 543 -37.84 -12.10 -9.49
C ILE A 543 -38.77 -13.00 -8.67
N ALA A 544 -38.26 -13.80 -7.74
CA ALA A 544 -39.07 -14.68 -6.90
C ALA A 544 -40.00 -13.88 -5.97
N ALA A 545 -39.45 -12.89 -5.26
CA ALA A 545 -40.17 -12.02 -4.34
C ALA A 545 -41.27 -11.19 -5.05
N LEU A 546 -40.97 -10.66 -6.25
CA LEU A 546 -41.95 -9.97 -7.09
C LEU A 546 -43.09 -10.89 -7.53
N LYS A 547 -42.80 -12.11 -7.97
CA LYS A 547 -43.82 -13.11 -8.35
C LYS A 547 -44.71 -13.48 -7.17
N GLN A 548 -44.14 -13.70 -6.00
CA GLN A 548 -44.88 -14.03 -4.77
C GLN A 548 -45.75 -12.86 -4.30
N SER A 549 -45.23 -11.64 -4.32
CA SER A 549 -45.99 -10.42 -3.99
C SER A 549 -47.17 -10.22 -4.95
N ALA A 550 -46.96 -10.39 -6.26
CA ALA A 550 -48.02 -10.29 -7.26
C ALA A 550 -49.11 -11.37 -7.05
N ALA A 551 -48.72 -12.61 -6.71
CA ALA A 551 -49.67 -13.68 -6.40
C ALA A 551 -50.53 -13.34 -5.15
N TYR A 552 -49.93 -12.82 -4.08
CA TYR A 552 -50.70 -12.35 -2.91
C TYR A 552 -51.60 -11.16 -3.23
N LEU A 553 -51.17 -10.25 -4.10
CA LEU A 553 -51.95 -9.08 -4.54
C LEU A 553 -53.17 -9.47 -5.40
N LEU A 554 -53.06 -10.55 -6.18
CA LEU A 554 -54.19 -11.17 -6.88
C LEU A 554 -55.13 -11.87 -5.90
N ALA A 555 -54.60 -12.60 -4.92
CA ALA A 555 -55.36 -13.26 -3.85
C ALA A 555 -55.97 -12.30 -2.79
N LYS A 556 -56.01 -10.98 -3.06
CA LYS A 556 -56.44 -9.90 -2.14
C LYS A 556 -55.74 -9.90 -0.76
N ARG A 557 -54.60 -10.58 -0.60
CA ARG A 557 -53.81 -10.69 0.65
C ARG A 557 -52.78 -9.56 0.77
N PHE A 558 -53.25 -8.34 0.97
CA PHE A 558 -52.43 -7.13 0.82
C PHE A 558 -51.21 -7.03 1.74
N ASP A 559 -51.29 -7.54 2.98
CA ASP A 559 -50.15 -7.54 3.91
C ASP A 559 -49.11 -8.61 3.56
N SER A 560 -49.54 -9.78 3.09
CA SER A 560 -48.61 -10.78 2.54
C SER A 560 -47.93 -10.26 1.27
N ALA A 561 -48.66 -9.53 0.42
CA ALA A 561 -48.10 -8.87 -0.76
C ALA A 561 -47.06 -7.81 -0.38
N ALA A 562 -47.34 -6.97 0.61
CA ALA A 562 -46.41 -5.96 1.11
C ALA A 562 -45.15 -6.60 1.73
N GLY A 563 -45.29 -7.68 2.49
CA GLY A 563 -44.17 -8.45 3.04
C GLY A 563 -43.25 -9.02 1.96
N ALA A 564 -43.79 -9.74 0.98
CA ALA A 564 -43.02 -10.27 -0.14
C ALA A 564 -42.39 -9.14 -1.00
N LEU A 565 -43.05 -7.98 -1.12
CA LEU A 565 -42.45 -6.83 -1.81
C LEU A 565 -41.29 -6.21 -1.03
N ALA A 566 -41.29 -6.29 0.31
CA ALA A 566 -40.19 -5.80 1.13
C ALA A 566 -38.88 -6.58 0.86
N GLU A 567 -38.96 -7.89 0.59
CA GLU A 567 -37.81 -8.70 0.16
C GLU A 567 -37.25 -8.23 -1.19
N ALA A 568 -38.12 -8.01 -2.19
CA ALA A 568 -37.73 -7.46 -3.48
C ALA A 568 -37.11 -6.05 -3.35
N ARG A 569 -37.71 -5.19 -2.51
CA ARG A 569 -37.24 -3.84 -2.21
C ARG A 569 -35.90 -3.83 -1.45
N ALA A 570 -35.63 -4.84 -0.63
CA ALA A 570 -34.35 -5.01 0.06
C ALA A 570 -33.21 -5.42 -0.90
N VAL A 571 -33.52 -6.10 -2.01
CA VAL A 571 -32.57 -6.37 -3.08
C VAL A 571 -32.34 -5.15 -3.98
N ASN A 572 -33.43 -4.54 -4.47
CA ASN A 572 -33.34 -3.35 -5.32
C ASN A 572 -34.60 -2.47 -5.21
N PRO A 573 -34.55 -1.31 -4.50
CA PRO A 573 -35.72 -0.45 -4.31
C PRO A 573 -36.05 0.42 -5.53
N LYS A 574 -35.16 0.54 -6.52
CA LYS A 574 -35.37 1.39 -7.71
C LYS A 574 -35.88 0.62 -8.92
N PHE A 575 -35.68 -0.70 -8.96
CA PHE A 575 -36.16 -1.59 -10.03
C PHE A 575 -37.65 -1.34 -10.32
N ALA A 576 -37.99 -1.09 -11.59
CA ALA A 576 -39.28 -0.52 -11.97
C ALA A 576 -40.48 -1.35 -11.46
N ALA A 577 -40.40 -2.68 -11.54
CA ALA A 577 -41.47 -3.56 -11.08
C ALA A 577 -41.72 -3.47 -9.57
N VAL A 578 -40.71 -3.18 -8.73
CA VAL A 578 -40.91 -2.97 -7.29
C VAL A 578 -41.79 -1.74 -7.06
N ARG A 579 -41.48 -0.63 -7.74
CA ARG A 579 -42.20 0.64 -7.60
C ARG A 579 -43.63 0.55 -8.13
N GLU A 580 -43.86 -0.11 -9.26
CA GLU A 580 -45.22 -0.29 -9.79
C GLU A 580 -46.06 -1.24 -8.94
N LEU A 581 -45.47 -2.30 -8.38
CA LEU A 581 -46.17 -3.19 -7.45
C LEU A 581 -46.45 -2.50 -6.10
N GLU A 582 -45.56 -1.63 -5.62
CA GLU A 582 -45.76 -0.83 -4.40
C GLU A 582 -46.97 0.11 -4.54
N LYS A 583 -47.06 0.84 -5.66
CA LYS A 583 -48.25 1.64 -6.02
C LYS A 583 -49.51 0.76 -6.11
N ALA A 584 -49.40 -0.41 -6.74
CA ALA A 584 -50.55 -1.29 -6.95
C ALA A 584 -51.09 -1.86 -5.62
N ILE A 585 -50.22 -2.25 -4.68
CA ILE A 585 -50.59 -2.66 -3.33
C ILE A 585 -51.21 -1.50 -2.56
N ALA A 586 -50.59 -0.31 -2.57
CA ALA A 586 -51.10 0.87 -1.89
C ALA A 586 -52.50 1.26 -2.40
N ALA A 587 -52.69 1.33 -3.72
CA ALA A 587 -53.98 1.65 -4.34
C ALA A 587 -55.05 0.55 -4.14
N ARG A 588 -54.66 -0.72 -3.97
CA ARG A 588 -55.59 -1.81 -3.61
C ARG A 588 -55.97 -1.73 -2.13
N LYS A 589 -55.03 -1.44 -1.22
CA LYS A 589 -55.30 -1.20 0.21
C LYS A 589 -56.21 0.01 0.44
N ASP A 590 -55.91 1.14 -0.20
CA ASP A 590 -56.70 2.37 -0.09
C ASP A 590 -58.16 2.15 -0.54
N ARG A 591 -58.39 1.45 -1.67
CA ARG A 591 -59.76 1.09 -2.09
C ARG A 591 -60.46 0.14 -1.13
N ALA A 592 -59.76 -0.83 -0.54
CA ALA A 592 -60.34 -1.72 0.46
C ALA A 592 -60.73 -0.95 1.74
N TRP A 593 -59.83 -0.12 2.28
CA TRP A 593 -60.10 0.68 3.47
C TRP A 593 -61.26 1.68 3.25
N ARG A 594 -61.33 2.35 2.09
CA ARG A 594 -62.46 3.24 1.74
C ARG A 594 -63.78 2.48 1.50
N MET A 595 -63.73 1.19 1.17
CA MET A 595 -64.92 0.34 1.13
C MET A 595 -65.41 0.07 2.56
N ASP A 596 -64.53 -0.39 3.45
CA ASP A 596 -64.85 -0.67 4.86
C ASP A 596 -65.35 0.58 5.60
N GLU A 597 -64.70 1.73 5.41
CA GLU A 597 -65.12 3.05 5.90
C GLU A 597 -66.57 3.38 5.50
N ARG A 598 -66.91 3.19 4.21
CA ARG A 598 -68.25 3.49 3.69
C ARG A 598 -69.30 2.47 4.14
N LEU A 599 -68.93 1.20 4.29
CA LEU A 599 -69.82 0.17 4.82
C LEU A 599 -70.13 0.38 6.30
N ALA A 600 -69.14 0.81 7.10
CA ALA A 600 -69.35 1.23 8.48
C ALA A 600 -70.23 2.48 8.56
N ARG A 601 -69.85 3.55 7.85
CA ARG A 601 -70.60 4.81 7.83
C ARG A 601 -72.05 4.65 7.36
N ALA A 602 -72.32 3.79 6.39
CA ALA A 602 -73.69 3.50 5.96
C ALA A 602 -74.52 2.79 7.05
N ARG A 603 -73.90 1.91 7.85
CA ARG A 603 -74.56 1.33 9.03
C ARG A 603 -74.81 2.40 10.10
N ASP A 604 -73.82 3.24 10.41
CA ASP A 604 -73.95 4.31 11.40
C ASP A 604 -75.05 5.32 11.01
N GLN A 605 -75.18 5.65 9.71
CA GLN A 605 -76.26 6.47 9.18
C GLN A 605 -77.63 5.79 9.33
N TRP A 606 -77.75 4.50 9.01
CA TRP A 606 -78.99 3.73 9.21
C TRP A 606 -79.40 3.68 10.69
N ASP A 607 -78.46 3.38 11.60
CA ASP A 607 -78.66 3.29 13.05
C ASP A 607 -78.90 4.67 13.71
N ALA A 608 -78.63 5.76 12.98
CA ALA A 608 -79.01 7.14 13.32
C ALA A 608 -80.36 7.58 12.72
N GLY A 609 -80.98 6.77 11.84
CA GLY A 609 -82.23 7.09 11.15
C GLY A 609 -82.07 7.82 9.81
N ASP A 610 -80.85 7.99 9.30
CA ASP A 610 -80.54 8.57 7.98
C ASP A 610 -80.50 7.45 6.91
N ALA A 611 -81.67 6.90 6.59
CA ALA A 611 -81.79 5.80 5.62
C ALA A 611 -81.37 6.20 4.19
N ASP A 612 -81.66 7.43 3.77
CA ASP A 612 -81.38 7.89 2.41
C ASP A 612 -79.90 8.24 2.23
N GLY A 613 -79.28 8.84 3.25
CA GLY A 613 -77.83 9.04 3.29
C GLY A 613 -77.06 7.73 3.40
N ALA A 614 -77.57 6.73 4.14
CA ALA A 614 -76.99 5.38 4.16
C ALA A 614 -77.02 4.72 2.76
N LEU A 615 -78.14 4.84 2.04
CA LEU A 615 -78.26 4.35 0.66
C LEU A 615 -77.33 5.08 -0.31
N ALA A 616 -77.15 6.39 -0.16
CA ALA A 616 -76.19 7.18 -0.94
C ALA A 616 -74.73 6.74 -0.67
N THR A 617 -74.38 6.52 0.60
CA THR A 617 -73.05 6.01 0.99
C THR A 617 -72.81 4.59 0.45
N LEU A 618 -73.81 3.70 0.43
CA LEU A 618 -73.71 2.38 -0.21
C LEU A 618 -73.60 2.44 -1.74
N ALA A 619 -74.26 3.41 -2.40
CA ALA A 619 -74.07 3.64 -3.82
C ALA A 619 -72.64 4.10 -4.13
N ALA A 620 -72.08 5.01 -3.31
CA ALA A 620 -70.69 5.44 -3.39
C ALA A 620 -69.69 4.33 -3.00
N ALA A 621 -70.08 3.36 -2.17
CA ALA A 621 -69.28 2.17 -1.86
C ALA A 621 -69.21 1.23 -3.08
N ALA A 622 -70.36 0.87 -3.65
CA ALA A 622 -70.45 0.01 -4.84
C ALA A 622 -69.71 0.60 -6.07
N ALA A 623 -69.55 1.93 -6.15
CA ALA A 623 -68.77 2.60 -7.18
C ALA A 623 -67.23 2.47 -7.01
N LEU A 624 -66.72 2.03 -5.86
CA LEU A 624 -65.27 1.79 -5.65
C LEU A 624 -64.82 0.40 -6.12
N ASP A 625 -65.67 -0.62 -5.92
CA ASP A 625 -65.46 -2.00 -6.36
C ASP A 625 -66.84 -2.63 -6.66
N PRO A 626 -67.30 -2.62 -7.93
CA PRO A 626 -68.59 -3.20 -8.32
C PRO A 626 -68.71 -4.70 -8.08
N GLU A 627 -67.58 -5.41 -8.01
CA GLU A 627 -67.49 -6.85 -7.71
C GLU A 627 -67.64 -7.14 -6.20
N HIS A 628 -67.75 -6.10 -5.35
CA HIS A 628 -67.85 -6.27 -3.90
C HIS A 628 -69.25 -6.73 -3.47
N GLY A 629 -69.49 -8.04 -3.62
CA GLY A 629 -70.80 -8.69 -3.38
C GLY A 629 -71.46 -8.36 -2.04
N GLY A 630 -70.67 -8.08 -1.00
CA GLY A 630 -71.18 -7.57 0.29
C GLY A 630 -71.92 -6.23 0.14
N ALA A 631 -71.30 -5.24 -0.52
CA ALA A 631 -71.88 -3.91 -0.69
C ALA A 631 -73.16 -3.93 -1.54
N ALA A 632 -73.15 -4.72 -2.64
CA ALA A 632 -74.32 -4.91 -3.50
C ALA A 632 -75.49 -5.58 -2.76
N THR A 633 -75.20 -6.58 -1.90
CA THR A 633 -76.21 -7.28 -1.10
C THR A 633 -76.77 -6.39 0.01
N THR A 634 -75.91 -5.71 0.78
CA THR A 634 -76.33 -4.77 1.82
C THR A 634 -77.20 -3.66 1.23
N ARG A 635 -76.86 -3.12 0.05
CA ARG A 635 -77.69 -2.09 -0.62
C ARG A 635 -79.08 -2.60 -0.97
N LYS A 636 -79.22 -3.82 -1.52
CA LYS A 636 -80.55 -4.41 -1.81
C LYS A 636 -81.40 -4.54 -0.55
N ASN A 637 -80.82 -5.06 0.53
CA ASN A 637 -81.53 -5.25 1.79
C ASN A 637 -81.96 -3.91 2.41
N LEU A 638 -81.13 -2.87 2.30
CA LEU A 638 -81.42 -1.54 2.85
C LEU A 638 -82.52 -0.79 2.08
N VAL A 639 -82.63 -0.97 0.76
CA VAL A 639 -83.74 -0.43 -0.05
C VAL A 639 -85.07 -1.04 0.42
N LEU A 640 -85.14 -2.37 0.51
CA LEU A 640 -86.35 -3.06 0.97
C LEU A 640 -86.75 -2.66 2.40
N ALA A 641 -85.79 -2.44 3.28
CA ALA A 641 -86.05 -1.93 4.63
C ALA A 641 -86.59 -0.49 4.62
N ARG A 642 -86.09 0.39 3.73
CA ARG A 642 -86.59 1.78 3.57
C ARG A 642 -88.02 1.80 3.03
N GLU A 643 -88.36 0.93 2.08
CA GLU A 643 -89.72 0.77 1.53
C GLU A 643 -90.71 0.30 2.62
N ASN A 644 -90.35 -0.75 3.36
CA ASN A 644 -91.17 -1.26 4.48
C ASN A 644 -91.38 -0.21 5.59
N LEU A 645 -90.34 0.58 5.91
CA LEU A 645 -90.42 1.69 6.87
C LEU A 645 -91.44 2.75 6.41
N ALA A 646 -91.38 3.18 5.15
CA ALA A 646 -92.30 4.17 4.61
C ALA A 646 -93.76 3.70 4.66
N HIS A 647 -94.05 2.44 4.31
CA HIS A 647 -95.39 1.86 4.42
C HIS A 647 -95.88 1.67 5.85
N ALA A 648 -94.99 1.54 6.84
CA ALA A 648 -95.36 1.53 8.26
C ALA A 648 -95.69 2.94 8.78
N GLU A 649 -94.96 3.96 8.33
CA GLU A 649 -95.26 5.37 8.63
C GLU A 649 -96.57 5.85 8.01
N GLU A 650 -96.83 5.51 6.74
CA GLU A 650 -98.07 5.85 6.04
C GLU A 650 -99.30 5.26 6.75
N ARG A 651 -99.21 4.00 7.21
CA ARG A 651 -100.25 3.37 8.03
C ARG A 651 -100.41 4.04 9.40
N ALA A 652 -99.32 4.45 10.04
CA ALA A 652 -99.39 5.19 11.30
C ALA A 652 -100.08 6.55 11.11
N GLU A 653 -99.75 7.29 10.06
CA GLU A 653 -100.38 8.57 9.70
C GLU A 653 -101.87 8.41 9.40
N ALA A 654 -102.25 7.43 8.58
CA ALA A 654 -103.64 7.12 8.28
C ALA A 654 -104.44 6.74 9.53
N ALA A 655 -103.87 5.93 10.43
CA ALA A 655 -104.53 5.54 11.68
C ALA A 655 -104.64 6.70 12.69
N ILE A 656 -103.62 7.56 12.80
CA ILE A 656 -103.68 8.80 13.59
C ILE A 656 -104.76 9.74 13.04
N ALA A 657 -104.87 9.86 11.72
CA ALA A 657 -105.89 10.67 11.05
C ALA A 657 -107.31 10.14 11.31
N ALA A 658 -107.51 8.82 11.18
CA ALA A 658 -108.79 8.13 11.39
C ALA A 658 -109.19 7.95 12.87
N GLY A 659 -108.31 8.26 13.83
CA GLY A 659 -108.56 8.08 15.26
C GLY A 659 -108.43 6.63 15.77
N THR A 660 -107.93 5.71 14.94
CA THR A 660 -107.74 4.28 15.28
C THR A 660 -106.44 4.07 16.05
N TYR A 661 -106.38 4.64 17.25
CA TYR A 661 -105.15 4.83 18.04
C TYR A 661 -104.36 3.55 18.36
N ASP A 662 -104.98 2.36 18.38
CA ASP A 662 -104.27 1.09 18.55
C ASP A 662 -103.64 0.57 17.24
N ALA A 663 -104.26 0.81 16.09
CA ALA A 663 -103.63 0.57 14.78
C ALA A 663 -102.44 1.51 14.56
N ALA A 664 -102.55 2.76 15.02
CA ALA A 664 -101.43 3.71 15.03
C ALA A 664 -100.27 3.23 15.91
N ARG A 665 -100.55 2.71 17.13
CA ARG A 665 -99.53 2.09 17.99
C ARG A 665 -98.84 0.91 17.31
N ALA A 666 -99.61 0.01 16.69
CA ALA A 666 -99.06 -1.16 16.00
C ALA A 666 -98.15 -0.78 14.83
N ALA A 667 -98.59 0.14 13.97
CA ALA A 667 -97.81 0.62 12.82
C ALA A 667 -96.52 1.35 13.26
N LEU A 668 -96.57 2.16 14.32
CA LEU A 668 -95.37 2.79 14.90
C LEU A 668 -94.40 1.79 15.53
N ALA A 669 -94.90 0.72 16.16
CA ALA A 669 -94.06 -0.34 16.71
C ALA A 669 -93.37 -1.17 15.61
N GLU A 670 -94.07 -1.44 14.51
CA GLU A 670 -93.51 -2.11 13.32
C GLU A 670 -92.43 -1.24 12.66
N ALA A 671 -92.70 0.06 12.46
CA ALA A 671 -91.74 1.02 11.93
C ALA A 671 -90.48 1.14 12.84
N ALA A 672 -90.68 1.18 14.17
CA ALA A 672 -89.59 1.19 15.14
C ALA A 672 -88.79 -0.11 15.16
N GLY A 673 -89.39 -1.25 14.76
CA GLY A 673 -88.68 -2.51 14.54
C GLY A 673 -87.74 -2.49 13.32
N ILE A 674 -87.98 -1.59 12.36
CA ILE A 674 -87.17 -1.43 11.14
C ILE A 674 -86.08 -0.36 11.33
N SER A 675 -86.44 0.80 11.91
CA SER A 675 -85.48 1.86 12.25
C SER A 675 -85.89 2.58 13.55
N PRO A 676 -85.40 2.13 14.72
CA PRO A 676 -85.85 2.61 16.04
C PRO A 676 -85.67 4.11 16.28
N ARG A 677 -84.78 4.77 15.54
CA ARG A 677 -84.43 6.19 15.69
C ARG A 677 -84.93 7.10 14.57
N HIS A 678 -85.68 6.58 13.59
CA HIS A 678 -86.12 7.41 12.46
C HIS A 678 -86.97 8.60 12.96
N PRO A 679 -86.62 9.85 12.61
CA PRO A 679 -87.11 11.05 13.31
C PRO A 679 -88.64 11.25 13.19
N LYS A 680 -89.24 10.75 12.11
CA LYS A 680 -90.70 10.81 11.91
C LYS A 680 -91.47 10.01 12.97
N LEU A 681 -90.89 8.93 13.51
CA LEU A 681 -91.57 8.08 14.51
C LEU A 681 -91.79 8.83 15.83
N ALA A 682 -90.79 9.60 16.26
CA ALA A 682 -90.91 10.46 17.43
C ALA A 682 -91.97 11.57 17.23
N ALA A 683 -92.02 12.16 16.03
CA ALA A 683 -93.04 13.15 15.67
C ALA A 683 -94.45 12.55 15.67
N LEU A 684 -94.66 11.40 15.01
CA LEU A 684 -95.95 10.73 14.93
C LEU A 684 -96.42 10.19 16.29
N ALA A 685 -95.52 9.66 17.11
CA ALA A 685 -95.82 9.29 18.50
C ALA A 685 -96.24 10.52 19.35
N GLY A 686 -95.61 11.68 19.14
CA GLY A 686 -96.00 12.94 19.77
C GLY A 686 -97.39 13.42 19.35
N VAL A 687 -97.71 13.37 18.05
CA VAL A 687 -99.05 13.70 17.53
C VAL A 687 -100.12 12.75 18.07
N LEU A 688 -99.82 11.44 18.12
CA LEU A 688 -100.70 10.42 18.71
C LEU A 688 -100.97 10.70 20.20
N ALA A 689 -99.93 11.00 20.99
CA ALA A 689 -100.07 11.32 22.41
C ALA A 689 -100.91 12.59 22.62
N HIS A 690 -100.67 13.65 21.84
CA HIS A 690 -101.43 14.90 21.94
C HIS A 690 -102.91 14.73 21.58
N ARG A 691 -103.25 13.98 20.53
CA ARG A 691 -104.65 13.66 20.20
C ARG A 691 -105.33 12.85 21.31
N LEU A 692 -104.62 11.86 21.85
CA LEU A 692 -105.16 10.96 22.88
C LEU A 692 -105.38 11.65 24.23
N ASP A 693 -104.59 12.66 24.60
CA ASP A 693 -104.87 13.52 25.77
C ASP A 693 -106.05 14.47 25.53
N ARG A 694 -106.06 15.19 24.39
CA ARG A 694 -107.15 16.10 24.01
C ARG A 694 -108.51 15.39 24.05
N ASP A 695 -108.60 14.19 23.49
CA ASP A 695 -109.86 13.45 23.38
C ASP A 695 -110.36 12.94 24.75
N LYS A 696 -109.46 12.54 25.65
CA LYS A 696 -109.79 12.25 27.06
C LYS A 696 -110.32 13.50 27.77
N ARG A 697 -109.67 14.66 27.57
CA ARG A 697 -110.04 15.92 28.22
C ARG A 697 -111.40 16.44 27.73
N LEU A 698 -111.69 16.31 26.43
CA LEU A 698 -113.01 16.56 25.85
C LEU A 698 -114.10 15.65 26.45
N ALA A 699 -113.82 14.37 26.67
CA ALA A 699 -114.77 13.46 27.30
C ALA A 699 -115.07 13.83 28.76
N ALA A 700 -114.04 14.22 29.53
CA ALA A 700 -114.21 14.67 30.91
C ALA A 700 -115.02 15.98 31.02
N LEU A 701 -114.77 16.95 30.14
CA LEU A 701 -115.52 18.22 30.13
C LEU A 701 -116.98 18.03 29.72
N ARG A 702 -117.28 17.14 28.75
CA ARG A 702 -118.67 16.76 28.40
C ARG A 702 -119.43 16.20 29.61
N ALA A 703 -118.79 15.37 30.42
CA ALA A 703 -119.40 14.81 31.63
C ALA A 703 -119.67 15.87 32.71
N GLU A 704 -118.74 16.81 32.94
CA GLU A 704 -118.96 17.90 33.90
C GLU A 704 -120.04 18.89 33.40
N ALA A 705 -120.07 19.24 32.12
CA ALA A 705 -121.10 20.11 31.54
C ALA A 705 -122.52 19.55 31.77
N ALA A 706 -122.74 18.28 31.42
CA ALA A 706 -124.03 17.61 31.63
C ALA A 706 -124.42 17.54 33.12
N LYS A 707 -123.45 17.27 34.00
CA LYS A 707 -123.63 17.23 35.46
C LYS A 707 -124.01 18.59 36.04
N ARG A 708 -123.39 19.69 35.60
CA ARG A 708 -123.74 21.06 36.03
C ARG A 708 -125.13 21.47 35.55
N GLN A 709 -125.46 21.17 34.30
CA GLN A 709 -126.78 21.44 33.74
C GLN A 709 -127.88 20.68 34.50
N ALA A 710 -127.64 19.41 34.88
CA ALA A 710 -128.56 18.63 35.71
C ALA A 710 -128.75 19.21 37.13
N ALA A 711 -127.77 19.93 37.66
CA ALA A 711 -127.83 20.61 38.95
C ALA A 711 -128.44 22.04 38.89
N GLY A 712 -128.84 22.51 37.70
CA GLY A 712 -129.32 23.88 37.49
C GLY A 712 -128.22 24.95 37.43
N ASP A 713 -126.94 24.56 37.47
CA ASP A 713 -125.78 25.44 37.35
C ASP A 713 -125.48 25.73 35.86
N ALA A 714 -126.26 26.65 35.29
CA ALA A 714 -126.14 27.04 33.89
C ALA A 714 -124.76 27.66 33.56
N ASP A 715 -124.22 28.49 34.46
CA ASP A 715 -122.93 29.16 34.25
C ASP A 715 -121.75 28.18 34.34
N GLY A 716 -121.75 27.25 35.30
CA GLY A 716 -120.75 26.18 35.38
C GLY A 716 -120.78 25.24 34.18
N ALA A 717 -121.96 24.95 33.62
CA ALA A 717 -122.10 24.18 32.39
C ALA A 717 -121.60 24.96 31.15
N ILE A 718 -121.93 26.25 31.05
CA ILE A 718 -121.43 27.14 29.97
C ILE A 718 -119.90 27.24 30.00
N LEU A 719 -119.28 27.31 31.18
CA LEU A 719 -117.83 27.29 31.33
C LEU A 719 -117.22 25.98 30.81
N ALA A 720 -117.74 24.82 31.21
CA ALA A 720 -117.25 23.52 30.72
C ALA A 720 -117.39 23.37 29.19
N LEU A 721 -118.46 23.91 28.58
CA LEU A 721 -118.65 23.94 27.13
C LEU A 721 -117.68 24.91 26.42
N ASN A 722 -117.33 26.04 27.04
CA ASN A 722 -116.30 26.94 26.52
C ASN A 722 -114.89 26.32 26.61
N ASP A 723 -114.57 25.59 27.69
CA ASP A 723 -113.31 24.83 27.80
C ASP A 723 -113.22 23.73 26.74
N MET A 724 -114.34 23.12 26.36
CA MET A 724 -114.38 22.21 25.20
C MET A 724 -114.12 22.96 23.88
N LEU A 725 -114.72 24.12 23.67
CA LEU A 725 -114.46 24.94 22.47
C LEU A 725 -113.02 25.47 22.38
N ALA A 726 -112.30 25.58 23.50
CA ALA A 726 -110.86 25.84 23.50
C ALA A 726 -110.02 24.64 22.98
N LEU A 727 -110.51 23.40 23.15
CA LEU A 727 -109.88 22.17 22.66
C LEU A 727 -110.35 21.77 21.24
N THR A 728 -111.57 22.16 20.87
CA THR A 728 -112.15 22.00 19.52
C THR A 728 -112.80 23.32 19.07
N PRO A 729 -112.00 24.31 18.62
CA PRO A 729 -112.52 25.57 18.11
C PRO A 729 -113.46 25.36 16.93
N GLY A 730 -114.67 25.90 17.03
CA GLY A 730 -115.68 25.81 15.97
C GLY A 730 -116.50 24.51 15.91
N ASP A 731 -116.47 23.65 16.94
CA ASP A 731 -117.43 22.53 17.05
C ASP A 731 -118.88 23.10 17.08
N PRO A 732 -119.70 22.84 16.05
CA PRO A 732 -121.02 23.48 15.92
C PRO A 732 -122.04 22.90 16.90
N ALA A 733 -121.88 21.64 17.34
CA ALA A 733 -122.78 21.02 18.30
C ALA A 733 -122.56 21.61 19.70
N VAL A 734 -121.30 21.70 20.13
CA VAL A 734 -120.92 22.29 21.42
C VAL A 734 -121.27 23.78 21.47
N THR A 735 -121.08 24.50 20.36
CA THR A 735 -121.49 25.92 20.25
C THR A 735 -123.00 26.09 20.39
N ALA A 736 -123.80 25.28 19.68
CA ALA A 736 -125.26 25.35 19.75
C ALA A 736 -125.82 24.98 21.14
N GLU A 737 -125.20 24.02 21.82
CA GLU A 737 -125.55 23.60 23.19
C GLU A 737 -125.30 24.72 24.21
N ARG A 738 -124.12 25.35 24.17
CA ARG A 738 -123.78 26.52 24.99
C ARG A 738 -124.78 27.66 24.81
N ASP A 739 -125.09 28.01 23.56
CA ASP A 739 -125.93 29.16 23.24
C ASP A 739 -127.40 28.92 23.62
N LYS A 740 -127.86 27.66 23.58
CA LYS A 740 -129.16 27.25 24.11
C LYS A 740 -129.25 27.43 25.63
N LEU A 741 -128.18 27.11 26.36
CA LEU A 741 -128.15 27.21 27.82
C LEU A 741 -128.04 28.66 28.31
N ALA A 742 -127.24 29.49 27.64
CA ALA A 742 -127.14 30.93 27.94
C ALA A 742 -128.50 31.64 27.88
N ARG A 743 -129.28 31.41 26.81
CA ARG A 743 -130.62 31.98 26.66
C ARG A 743 -131.61 31.57 27.77
N SER A 744 -131.46 30.38 28.34
CA SER A 744 -132.28 29.89 29.47
C SER A 744 -131.93 30.61 30.78
N ARG A 745 -130.63 30.78 31.07
CA ARG A 745 -130.14 31.55 32.23
C ARG A 745 -130.64 32.99 32.21
N ASP A 746 -130.52 33.67 31.07
CA ASP A 746 -130.80 35.10 30.97
C ASP A 746 -132.29 35.40 31.19
N ALA A 747 -133.18 34.62 30.56
CA ALA A 747 -134.62 34.72 30.76
C ALA A 747 -135.07 34.45 32.21
N ALA A 748 -134.39 33.52 32.92
CA ALA A 748 -134.68 33.25 34.34
C ALA A 748 -134.22 34.39 35.26
N THR A 749 -133.07 35.00 34.95
CA THR A 749 -132.50 36.15 35.68
C THR A 749 -133.38 37.39 35.53
N GLU A 750 -133.84 37.68 34.31
CA GLU A 750 -134.71 38.82 34.00
C GLU A 750 -136.05 38.74 34.76
N ALA A 751 -136.66 37.55 34.79
CA ALA A 751 -137.90 37.29 35.52
C ALA A 751 -137.73 37.43 37.06
N LEU A 752 -136.59 37.01 37.63
CA LEU A 752 -136.29 37.28 39.04
C LEU A 752 -136.05 38.77 39.34
N GLY A 753 -135.51 39.52 38.37
CA GLY A 753 -135.43 40.99 38.45
C GLY A 753 -136.82 41.61 38.64
N ARG A 754 -137.77 41.25 37.77
CA ARG A 754 -139.18 41.68 37.90
C ARG A 754 -139.79 41.29 39.25
N ALA A 755 -139.54 40.07 39.73
CA ALA A 755 -140.08 39.61 41.01
C ALA A 755 -139.62 40.46 42.20
N ARG A 756 -138.35 40.85 42.23
CA ARG A 756 -137.79 41.77 43.24
C ARG A 756 -138.49 43.13 43.19
N ASP A 757 -138.65 43.67 41.99
CA ASP A 757 -139.11 45.06 41.82
C ASP A 757 -140.61 45.18 42.15
N TYR A 758 -141.42 44.18 41.77
CA TYR A 758 -142.81 44.07 42.23
C TYR A 758 -142.95 43.87 43.76
N LEU A 759 -142.05 43.10 44.39
CA LEU A 759 -142.04 42.93 45.84
C LEU A 759 -141.71 44.25 46.56
N SER A 760 -140.72 45.01 46.07
CA SER A 760 -140.37 46.32 46.64
C SER A 760 -141.52 47.34 46.54
N ALA A 761 -142.31 47.26 45.46
CA ALA A 761 -143.53 48.05 45.26
C ALA A 761 -144.76 47.54 46.06
N ARG A 762 -144.60 46.56 46.97
CA ARG A 762 -145.68 45.86 47.69
C ARG A 762 -146.78 45.27 46.77
N ARG A 763 -146.46 44.92 45.50
CA ARG A 763 -147.38 44.31 44.52
C ARG A 763 -147.21 42.78 44.48
N PHE A 764 -147.60 42.13 45.56
CA PHE A 764 -147.26 40.73 45.86
C PHE A 764 -147.71 39.72 44.77
N ASP A 765 -148.89 39.90 44.15
CA ASP A 765 -149.38 38.99 43.10
C ASP A 765 -148.50 38.98 41.84
N LEU A 766 -148.05 40.17 41.40
CA LEU A 766 -147.15 40.30 40.25
C LEU A 766 -145.77 39.74 40.58
N ALA A 767 -145.32 39.89 41.82
CA ALA A 767 -144.07 39.28 42.28
C ALA A 767 -144.13 37.74 42.20
N LEU A 768 -145.24 37.11 42.62
CA LEU A 768 -145.44 35.67 42.47
C LEU A 768 -145.51 35.23 40.99
N GLY A 769 -146.18 36.00 40.14
CA GLY A 769 -146.22 35.75 38.69
C GLY A 769 -144.83 35.74 38.05
N ALA A 770 -143.99 36.72 38.37
CA ALA A 770 -142.62 36.80 37.87
C ALA A 770 -141.72 35.64 38.36
N VAL A 771 -141.93 35.12 39.59
CA VAL A 771 -141.24 33.90 40.05
C VAL A 771 -141.71 32.65 39.28
N ALA A 772 -142.95 32.61 38.81
CA ALA A 772 -143.44 31.52 37.95
C ALA A 772 -142.85 31.58 36.53
N GLU A 773 -142.58 32.77 35.98
CA GLU A 773 -141.83 32.93 34.73
C GLU A 773 -140.39 32.40 34.87
N ALA A 774 -139.70 32.76 35.95
CA ALA A 774 -138.34 32.28 36.22
C ALA A 774 -138.28 30.74 36.37
N GLN A 775 -139.28 30.14 37.03
CA GLN A 775 -139.47 28.69 37.15
C GLN A 775 -139.65 27.99 35.79
N LYS A 776 -140.24 28.67 34.80
CA LYS A 776 -140.42 28.14 33.44
C LYS A 776 -139.16 28.29 32.58
N ALA A 777 -138.38 29.35 32.79
CA ALA A 777 -137.12 29.60 32.08
C ALA A 777 -135.96 28.72 32.58
N SER A 778 -135.91 28.43 33.89
CA SER A 778 -134.97 27.46 34.49
C SER A 778 -135.65 26.64 35.60
N PRO A 779 -136.16 25.43 35.30
CA PRO A 779 -136.90 24.61 36.27
C PRO A 779 -136.10 24.17 37.50
N GLY A 780 -134.78 24.07 37.40
CA GLY A 780 -133.90 23.64 38.49
C GLY A 780 -133.36 24.76 39.39
N LEU A 781 -133.73 26.02 39.15
CA LEU A 781 -133.08 27.18 39.79
C LEU A 781 -133.34 27.23 41.32
N PRO A 782 -132.33 27.03 42.20
CA PRO A 782 -132.57 26.83 43.63
C PRO A 782 -133.19 28.04 44.36
N ALA A 783 -132.95 29.26 43.86
CA ALA A 783 -133.41 30.50 44.50
C ALA A 783 -134.95 30.66 44.53
N LEU A 784 -135.68 29.92 43.69
CA LEU A 784 -137.12 30.11 43.47
C LEU A 784 -137.97 29.87 44.73
N ALA A 785 -137.55 28.99 45.64
CA ALA A 785 -138.27 28.74 46.90
C ALA A 785 -138.23 29.97 47.82
N GLY A 786 -137.03 30.46 48.14
CA GLY A 786 -136.84 31.62 49.03
C GLY A 786 -137.37 32.94 48.47
N TRP A 787 -137.61 33.05 47.16
CA TRP A 787 -138.37 34.18 46.60
C TRP A 787 -139.86 34.12 46.95
N ARG A 788 -140.51 32.95 46.88
CA ARG A 788 -141.94 32.81 47.22
C ARG A 788 -142.21 33.13 48.70
N GLU A 789 -141.37 32.62 49.60
CA GLU A 789 -141.48 32.87 51.04
C GLU A 789 -141.38 34.37 51.39
N LYS A 790 -140.40 35.08 50.81
CA LYS A 790 -140.23 36.53 51.02
C LYS A 790 -141.45 37.34 50.60
N ILE A 791 -142.08 36.96 49.48
CA ILE A 791 -143.28 37.65 48.97
C ILE A 791 -144.46 37.44 49.92
N GLN A 792 -144.70 36.19 50.35
CA GLN A 792 -145.79 35.86 51.27
C GLN A 792 -145.60 36.45 52.69
N ALA A 793 -144.36 36.56 53.16
CA ALA A 793 -144.04 37.20 54.43
C ALA A 793 -144.29 38.72 54.40
N GLY A 794 -143.91 39.39 53.30
CA GLY A 794 -144.12 40.83 53.12
C GLY A 794 -145.60 41.23 53.11
N GLN A 795 -146.46 40.40 52.52
CA GLN A 795 -147.91 40.64 52.47
C GLN A 795 -148.54 40.66 53.88
N LYS A 796 -148.31 39.60 54.68
CA LYS A 796 -148.88 39.47 56.03
C LYS A 796 -148.48 40.60 56.98
N LEU A 797 -147.28 41.16 56.81
CA LEU A 797 -146.80 42.27 57.63
C LEU A 797 -147.57 43.57 57.35
N ALA A 798 -147.87 43.86 56.07
CA ALA A 798 -148.60 45.06 55.67
C ALA A 798 -150.07 45.04 56.17
N GLU A 799 -150.72 43.87 56.13
CA GLU A 799 -152.10 43.69 56.63
C GLU A 799 -152.22 43.99 58.13
N ALA A 800 -151.23 43.56 58.93
CA ALA A 800 -151.18 43.83 60.37
C ALA A 800 -150.84 45.29 60.71
N GLU A 801 -149.95 45.92 59.94
CA GLU A 801 -149.55 47.32 60.07
C GLU A 801 -150.76 48.25 59.92
N ALA A 802 -151.57 48.06 58.88
CA ALA A 802 -152.75 48.87 58.59
C ALA A 802 -153.85 48.77 59.67
N ALA A 803 -154.05 47.58 60.27
CA ALA A 803 -155.03 47.38 61.32
C ALA A 803 -154.76 48.27 62.55
N LYS A 804 -153.49 48.32 62.98
CA LYS A 804 -153.04 49.11 64.14
C LYS A 804 -153.24 50.61 63.92
N THR A 805 -152.97 51.12 62.73
CA THR A 805 -153.08 52.55 62.41
C THR A 805 -154.54 53.06 62.49
N LEU A 806 -155.52 52.20 62.20
CA LEU A 806 -156.95 52.56 62.34
C LEU A 806 -157.39 52.72 63.81
N ASP A 807 -156.87 51.91 64.73
CA ASP A 807 -157.13 52.07 66.17
C ASP A 807 -156.44 53.32 66.74
N GLU A 808 -155.26 53.68 66.25
CA GLU A 808 -154.60 54.94 66.62
C GLU A 808 -155.41 56.17 66.18
N ALA A 809 -155.99 56.14 64.98
CA ALA A 809 -156.88 57.21 64.50
C ALA A 809 -158.13 57.37 65.39
N ALA A 810 -158.71 56.28 65.86
CA ALA A 810 -159.83 56.31 66.82
C ALA A 810 -159.43 56.96 68.15
N GLY A 811 -158.23 56.65 68.65
CA GLY A 811 -157.69 57.22 69.89
C GLY A 811 -157.38 58.73 69.80
N LEU A 812 -156.95 59.23 68.64
CA LEU A 812 -156.70 60.66 68.41
C LEU A 812 -158.00 61.46 68.23
N LEU A 813 -158.96 60.90 67.48
CA LEU A 813 -160.31 61.45 67.33
C LEU A 813 -160.99 61.68 68.69
N ALA A 814 -160.86 60.72 69.62
CA ALA A 814 -161.39 60.85 70.98
C ALA A 814 -160.76 62.01 71.79
N LYS A 815 -159.52 62.41 71.45
CA LYS A 815 -158.81 63.54 72.08
C LYS A 815 -159.11 64.89 71.44
N LYS A 816 -159.93 64.94 70.37
CA LYS A 816 -160.18 66.12 69.54
C LYS A 816 -158.94 66.67 68.82
N ASP A 817 -157.90 65.84 68.65
CA ASP A 817 -156.80 66.13 67.73
C ASP A 817 -157.22 65.70 66.32
N PHE A 818 -157.93 66.59 65.65
CA PHE A 818 -158.53 66.30 64.35
C PHE A 818 -157.46 66.22 63.24
N ALA A 819 -156.39 67.02 63.34
CA ALA A 819 -155.30 67.03 62.37
C ALA A 819 -154.56 65.68 62.36
N ALA A 820 -154.14 65.19 63.54
CA ALA A 820 -153.45 63.90 63.61
C ALA A 820 -154.38 62.72 63.36
N ALA A 821 -155.66 62.79 63.77
CA ALA A 821 -156.62 61.72 63.51
C ALA A 821 -156.88 61.49 62.02
N ALA A 822 -156.98 62.56 61.21
CA ALA A 822 -157.17 62.46 59.75
C ALA A 822 -155.93 61.86 59.10
N ALA A 823 -154.75 62.37 59.47
CA ALA A 823 -153.48 61.86 58.97
C ALA A 823 -153.28 60.36 59.25
N ARG A 824 -153.76 59.83 60.39
CA ARG A 824 -153.71 58.37 60.67
C ARG A 824 -154.70 57.55 59.84
N LEU A 825 -155.87 58.10 59.50
CA LEU A 825 -156.82 57.42 58.62
C LEU A 825 -156.33 57.29 57.18
N ASP A 826 -155.77 58.37 56.63
CA ASP A 826 -155.18 58.32 55.30
C ASP A 826 -153.89 57.49 55.28
N ALA A 827 -153.07 57.54 56.34
CA ALA A 827 -151.92 56.64 56.49
C ALA A 827 -152.33 55.16 56.50
N ALA A 828 -153.42 54.78 57.15
CA ALA A 828 -153.92 53.40 57.13
C ALA A 828 -154.39 52.96 55.74
N ARG A 829 -155.04 53.86 54.98
CA ARG A 829 -155.47 53.62 53.59
C ARG A 829 -154.30 53.55 52.61
N ALA A 830 -153.20 54.24 52.90
CA ALA A 830 -152.00 54.27 52.07
C ALA A 830 -151.17 52.97 52.11
N VAL A 831 -151.42 52.05 53.05
CA VAL A 831 -150.71 50.77 53.14
C VAL A 831 -151.04 49.83 51.98
N GLY A 832 -152.24 49.98 51.39
CA GLY A 832 -152.73 49.19 50.25
C GLY A 832 -154.25 48.99 50.29
N PRO A 833 -154.81 48.16 49.40
CA PRO A 833 -156.21 47.73 49.49
C PRO A 833 -156.44 47.02 50.84
N LEU A 834 -157.21 47.66 51.73
CA LEU A 834 -157.54 47.07 53.02
C LEU A 834 -158.44 45.83 52.82
N PRO A 835 -158.16 44.68 53.46
CA PRO A 835 -159.10 43.56 53.49
C PRO A 835 -160.42 44.01 54.14
N ASP A 836 -161.55 43.44 53.70
CA ASP A 836 -162.89 44.02 53.87
C ASP A 836 -163.23 44.41 55.32
N GLY A 837 -162.82 43.59 56.31
CA GLY A 837 -163.04 43.85 57.73
C GLY A 837 -162.34 45.12 58.25
N LEU A 838 -161.17 45.49 57.71
CA LEU A 838 -160.48 46.74 58.04
C LEU A 838 -161.04 47.92 57.26
N ALA A 839 -161.43 47.69 55.99
CA ALA A 839 -161.99 48.73 55.13
C ALA A 839 -163.28 49.36 55.70
N GLY A 840 -164.13 48.57 56.38
CA GLY A 840 -165.32 49.08 57.07
C GLY A 840 -165.00 50.03 58.22
N LYS A 841 -164.06 49.63 59.10
CA LYS A 841 -163.62 50.41 60.28
C LYS A 841 -163.06 51.78 59.89
N ALA A 842 -162.36 51.86 58.76
CA ALA A 842 -161.77 53.09 58.21
C ALA A 842 -162.80 54.13 57.69
N ARG A 843 -164.08 53.77 57.52
CA ARG A 843 -165.12 54.68 56.99
C ARG A 843 -165.97 55.36 58.07
N ASP A 844 -166.04 54.81 59.28
CA ASP A 844 -166.74 55.48 60.39
C ASP A 844 -165.93 56.65 60.95
N LEU A 845 -164.66 56.40 61.23
CA LEU A 845 -163.77 57.32 61.93
C LEU A 845 -163.53 58.61 61.12
N ASP A 846 -163.26 58.50 59.82
CA ASP A 846 -163.02 59.64 58.91
C ASP A 846 -164.14 60.69 58.95
N ARG A 847 -165.39 60.22 58.86
CA ARG A 847 -166.61 61.04 58.94
C ARG A 847 -166.69 61.87 60.22
N ARG A 848 -166.04 61.42 61.30
CA ARG A 848 -166.05 62.06 62.62
C ARG A 848 -164.86 63.01 62.81
N VAL A 849 -163.78 62.87 62.04
CA VAL A 849 -162.58 63.71 62.16
C VAL A 849 -162.76 65.06 61.45
N GLN A 850 -163.20 65.05 60.19
CA GLN A 850 -163.19 66.25 59.33
C GLN A 850 -164.02 67.41 59.92
N ALA A 851 -164.97 67.11 60.80
CA ALA A 851 -165.80 68.07 61.52
C ALA A 851 -165.05 69.01 62.50
N GLY A 852 -163.74 68.81 62.73
CA GLY A 852 -162.96 69.64 63.65
C GLY A 852 -161.62 70.18 63.15
N LEU A 853 -161.13 69.72 61.98
CA LEU A 853 -159.83 70.11 61.43
C LEU A 853 -159.78 71.55 60.91
N THR A 854 -160.95 72.11 60.55
CA THR A 854 -161.14 73.41 59.89
C THR A 854 -160.88 74.64 60.80
N ARG A 855 -160.00 74.54 61.79
CA ARG A 855 -159.88 75.49 62.93
C ARG A 855 -158.47 75.99 63.26
N GLU A 856 -157.41 75.65 62.49
CA GLU A 856 -156.04 75.66 63.05
C GLU A 856 -154.85 76.22 62.20
N ALA A 857 -155.00 76.58 60.92
CA ALA A 857 -153.90 76.44 59.93
C ALA A 857 -152.96 77.64 59.59
N GLU A 858 -152.95 78.77 60.29
CA GLU A 858 -152.48 80.06 59.72
C GLU A 858 -150.94 80.38 59.98
N ALA A 859 -149.99 80.18 59.02
CA ALA A 859 -148.53 79.76 59.23
C ALA A 859 -147.26 80.56 58.64
N LYS A 860 -146.00 79.98 58.60
CA LYS A 860 -144.62 80.64 58.66
C LYS A 860 -143.43 80.02 57.77
N ARG A 861 -142.21 80.63 57.56
CA ARG A 861 -141.06 80.24 56.58
C ARG A 861 -139.54 80.83 56.74
N GLU A 862 -138.37 80.25 56.15
CA GLU A 862 -136.94 80.77 55.63
C GLU A 862 -135.43 80.10 55.91
N THR A 863 -134.26 80.20 55.08
CA THR A 863 -132.66 80.13 55.32
C THR A 863 -131.47 79.68 54.24
N ALA A 864 -130.08 79.93 54.42
CA ALA A 864 -128.84 79.93 53.45
C ALA A 864 -127.35 79.29 53.78
N ARG A 865 -126.19 79.41 52.97
CA ARG A 865 -124.76 78.71 53.04
C ARG A 865 -123.42 79.29 52.26
N ARG A 866 -122.11 78.78 52.35
CA ARG A 866 -120.73 79.17 51.64
C ARG A 866 -119.44 78.16 51.50
N ASP A 867 -118.08 78.54 51.39
CA ASP A 867 -116.85 77.90 50.64
C ASP A 867 -115.25 78.28 50.93
N THR A 868 -114.11 77.64 50.37
CA THR A 868 -112.54 77.77 50.70
C THR A 868 -111.32 77.25 49.71
N ALA A 869 -109.92 77.47 49.85
CA ALA A 869 -108.67 76.87 49.05
C ALA A 869 -107.05 77.15 49.30
N ALA A 870 -106.02 76.35 48.74
CA ALA A 870 -104.55 76.57 48.15
C ALA A 870 -103.02 76.40 48.77
N GLY A 871 -101.88 76.06 47.99
CA GLY A 871 -100.33 76.29 48.21
C GLY A 871 -99.07 75.30 47.77
N ARG A 872 -97.75 75.69 47.42
CA ARG A 872 -96.41 74.84 47.22
C ARG A 872 -94.94 75.49 46.89
N PRO A 873 -93.68 74.84 47.04
CA PRO A 873 -92.23 75.33 46.74
C PRO A 873 -91.11 74.46 45.92
N VAL A 874 -89.72 74.72 45.89
CA VAL A 874 -88.56 74.24 44.94
C VAL A 874 -87.03 74.02 45.52
N ASP A 875 -85.94 73.56 44.77
CA ASP A 875 -84.49 73.09 45.20
C ASP A 875 -83.19 73.24 44.19
N ALA A 876 -81.91 72.70 44.43
CA ALA A 876 -80.51 73.05 43.83
C ALA A 876 -79.34 71.98 43.37
N GLU A 877 -77.95 72.22 43.40
CA GLU A 877 -76.76 71.55 42.63
C GLU A 877 -75.27 71.46 43.30
N ARG A 878 -74.22 70.66 42.82
CA ARG A 878 -72.68 70.85 43.03
C ARG A 878 -71.46 70.31 42.09
N ARG A 879 -71.19 68.99 41.81
CA ARG A 879 -69.85 68.20 41.86
C ARG A 879 -68.91 68.00 40.63
N ALA A 880 -69.31 68.30 39.40
CA ALA A 880 -68.76 67.68 38.16
C ALA A 880 -67.34 68.06 37.64
N ARG A 881 -66.55 68.92 38.32
CA ARG A 881 -65.36 69.55 37.71
C ARG A 881 -64.05 68.75 37.74
N CYS A 882 -63.64 68.14 38.86
CA CYS A 882 -62.38 67.36 38.92
C CYS A 882 -62.36 66.18 37.92
N GLU A 883 -63.51 65.53 37.71
CA GLU A 883 -63.66 64.35 36.85
C GLU A 883 -63.47 64.64 35.34
N ALA A 884 -63.47 65.91 34.92
CA ALA A 884 -63.15 66.29 33.54
C ALA A 884 -61.62 66.29 33.31
N ALA A 885 -60.88 67.03 34.14
CA ALA A 885 -59.44 67.24 33.98
C ALA A 885 -58.62 65.93 34.02
N GLY A 886 -59.00 64.99 34.90
CA GLY A 886 -58.33 63.68 35.00
C GLY A 886 -58.39 62.83 33.73
N ARG A 887 -59.42 63.01 32.89
CA ARG A 887 -59.57 62.27 31.61
C ARG A 887 -58.71 62.86 30.49
N GLU A 888 -58.47 64.17 30.50
CA GLU A 888 -57.63 64.82 29.47
C GLU A 888 -56.16 64.41 29.58
N ALA A 889 -55.60 64.44 30.79
CA ALA A 889 -54.23 63.98 31.06
C ALA A 889 -54.01 62.50 30.69
N ALA A 890 -55.05 61.66 30.88
CA ALA A 890 -55.04 60.26 30.48
C ALA A 890 -55.04 60.06 28.96
N ALA A 891 -55.80 60.88 28.22
CA ALA A 891 -55.82 60.84 26.77
C ALA A 891 -54.44 61.18 26.16
N LYS A 892 -53.77 62.22 26.68
CA LYS A 892 -52.41 62.60 26.22
C LYS A 892 -51.38 61.50 26.50
N ARG A 893 -51.45 60.83 27.66
CA ARG A 893 -50.59 59.67 27.97
C ARG A 893 -50.85 58.49 27.03
N ALA A 894 -52.10 58.24 26.67
CA ALA A 894 -52.48 57.16 25.74
C ALA A 894 -52.06 57.47 24.29
N ALA A 895 -52.01 58.75 23.91
CA ALA A 895 -51.50 59.22 22.62
C ALA A 895 -49.96 59.25 22.51
N GLY A 896 -49.23 58.86 23.57
CA GLY A 896 -47.77 58.86 23.61
C GLY A 896 -47.12 60.20 23.97
N ASP A 897 -47.89 61.28 24.18
CA ASP A 897 -47.35 62.53 24.73
C ASP A 897 -47.16 62.42 26.25
N HIS A 898 -46.11 61.68 26.62
CA HIS A 898 -45.69 61.53 28.00
C HIS A 898 -45.27 62.86 28.65
N ALA A 899 -44.77 63.83 27.88
CA ALA A 899 -44.28 65.11 28.40
C ALA A 899 -45.39 66.15 28.63
N GLY A 900 -46.46 66.14 27.82
CA GLY A 900 -47.71 66.85 28.11
C GLY A 900 -48.46 66.20 29.27
N ALA A 901 -48.63 64.88 29.25
CA ALA A 901 -49.33 64.16 30.31
C ALA A 901 -48.74 64.41 31.70
N ILE A 902 -47.40 64.41 31.86
CA ILE A 902 -46.73 64.70 33.14
C ILE A 902 -47.14 66.08 33.68
N ARG A 903 -47.13 67.12 32.82
CA ARG A 903 -47.48 68.50 33.22
C ARG A 903 -48.95 68.61 33.64
N ASP A 904 -49.84 67.96 32.91
CA ASP A 904 -51.28 68.01 33.20
C ASP A 904 -51.64 67.24 34.47
N TYR A 905 -51.02 66.08 34.72
CA TYR A 905 -51.18 65.37 35.99
C TYR A 905 -50.62 66.16 37.18
N GLN A 906 -49.51 66.86 37.01
CA GLN A 906 -48.99 67.77 38.04
C GLN A 906 -49.94 68.96 38.29
N SER A 907 -50.56 69.51 37.24
CA SER A 907 -51.59 70.55 37.36
C SER A 907 -52.87 70.06 38.05
N LEU A 908 -53.30 68.83 37.76
CA LEU A 908 -54.44 68.17 38.40
C LEU A 908 -54.19 67.95 39.89
N LEU A 909 -53.00 67.48 40.28
CA LEU A 909 -52.62 67.25 41.67
C LEU A 909 -52.57 68.54 42.50
N ASN A 910 -52.42 69.71 41.89
CA ASN A 910 -52.54 71.00 42.58
C ASN A 910 -54.00 71.39 42.88
N GLN A 911 -54.99 70.80 42.20
CA GLN A 911 -56.42 71.14 42.32
C GLN A 911 -57.24 70.06 43.04
N CYS A 912 -56.92 68.80 42.78
CA CYS A 912 -57.60 67.61 43.30
C CYS A 912 -56.51 66.63 43.81
N PRO A 913 -55.76 66.97 44.88
CA PRO A 913 -54.53 66.26 45.29
C PRO A 913 -54.75 64.77 45.63
N ASP A 914 -55.95 64.41 46.08
CA ASP A 914 -56.34 63.05 46.44
C ASP A 914 -56.47 62.09 45.23
N THR A 915 -56.17 62.56 44.01
CA THR A 915 -56.26 61.79 42.77
C THR A 915 -55.06 60.84 42.63
N CYS A 916 -54.97 59.81 43.47
CA CYS A 916 -53.82 58.90 43.57
C CYS A 916 -53.32 58.31 42.24
N GLN A 917 -54.23 58.08 41.29
CA GLN A 917 -53.91 57.57 39.95
C GLN A 917 -52.98 58.51 39.15
N ALA A 918 -53.00 59.82 39.43
CA ALA A 918 -52.14 60.80 38.76
C ALA A 918 -50.66 60.58 39.10
N TYR A 919 -50.30 60.32 40.37
CA TYR A 919 -48.92 60.03 40.76
C TYR A 919 -48.36 58.81 40.00
N ASN A 920 -49.11 57.72 39.91
CA ASN A 920 -48.71 56.54 39.14
C ASN A 920 -48.60 56.84 37.63
N ASN A 921 -49.49 57.65 37.06
CA ASN A 921 -49.44 58.00 35.64
C ASN A 921 -48.27 58.94 35.29
N VAL A 922 -47.81 59.79 36.22
CA VAL A 922 -46.56 60.56 36.09
C VAL A 922 -45.35 59.60 36.11
N GLY A 923 -45.28 58.70 37.10
CA GLY A 923 -44.21 57.70 37.19
C GLY A 923 -44.14 56.80 35.95
N ALA A 924 -45.28 56.31 35.47
CA ALA A 924 -45.36 55.50 34.24
C ALA A 924 -44.89 56.26 33.00
N SER A 925 -45.20 57.56 32.89
CA SER A 925 -44.77 58.38 31.77
C SER A 925 -43.25 58.63 31.78
N LEU A 926 -42.67 58.88 32.95
CA LEU A 926 -41.20 58.98 33.11
C LEU A 926 -40.50 57.65 32.81
N PHE A 927 -41.04 56.53 33.27
CA PHE A 927 -40.48 55.20 33.03
C PHE A 927 -40.52 54.81 31.53
N SER A 928 -41.61 55.14 30.83
CA SER A 928 -41.75 54.98 29.37
C SER A 928 -40.76 55.83 28.58
N LEU A 929 -40.47 57.06 29.05
CA LEU A 929 -39.43 57.92 28.48
C LEU A 929 -37.99 57.47 28.81
N GLY A 930 -37.82 56.41 29.61
CA GLY A 930 -36.52 55.85 29.98
C GLY A 930 -35.93 56.41 31.29
N TYR A 931 -36.53 57.46 31.87
CA TYR A 931 -36.14 58.10 33.13
C TYR A 931 -36.52 57.24 34.35
N ALA A 932 -35.88 56.08 34.45
CA ALA A 932 -36.21 55.07 35.44
C ALA A 932 -35.86 55.52 36.87
N ALA A 933 -34.79 56.28 37.09
CA ALA A 933 -34.41 56.76 38.42
C ALA A 933 -35.42 57.81 38.92
N GLU A 934 -35.82 58.70 38.02
CA GLU A 934 -36.73 59.82 38.23
C GLU A 934 -38.19 59.36 38.36
N SER A 935 -38.56 58.22 37.78
CA SER A 935 -39.90 57.62 37.93
C SER A 935 -40.17 57.03 39.33
N LEU A 936 -39.11 56.59 40.04
CA LEU A 936 -39.25 55.83 41.28
C LEU A 936 -39.89 56.65 42.44
N PRO A 937 -39.55 57.94 42.66
CA PRO A 937 -40.28 58.79 43.61
C PRO A 937 -41.79 58.88 43.32
N TRP A 938 -42.19 59.04 42.06
CA TRP A 938 -43.61 59.17 41.69
C TRP A 938 -44.41 57.88 41.91
N PHE A 939 -43.83 56.71 41.64
CA PHE A 939 -44.43 55.44 42.04
C PHE A 939 -44.46 55.27 43.58
N THR A 940 -43.50 55.85 44.30
CA THR A 940 -43.49 55.81 45.78
C THR A 940 -44.59 56.70 46.38
N GLU A 941 -44.85 57.89 45.83
CA GLU A 941 -46.01 58.70 46.23
C GLU A 941 -47.35 58.07 45.83
N ALA A 942 -47.42 57.37 44.70
CA ALA A 942 -48.61 56.58 44.35
C ALA A 942 -48.92 55.49 45.38
N VAL A 943 -47.90 54.74 45.82
CA VAL A 943 -48.03 53.73 46.89
C VAL A 943 -48.38 54.37 48.25
N LYS A 944 -47.91 55.59 48.55
CA LYS A 944 -48.36 56.30 49.77
C LYS A 944 -49.83 56.71 49.72
N CYS A 945 -50.29 57.15 48.54
CA CYS A 945 -51.65 57.64 48.35
C CYS A 945 -52.69 56.50 48.34
N ALA A 946 -52.33 55.35 47.76
CA ALA A 946 -53.14 54.12 47.79
C ALA A 946 -52.24 52.90 48.09
N PRO A 947 -51.99 52.56 49.36
CA PRO A 947 -51.06 51.50 49.74
C PRO A 947 -51.48 50.11 49.29
N ASP A 948 -52.78 49.84 49.22
CA ASP A 948 -53.32 48.53 48.81
C ASP A 948 -53.37 48.34 47.28
N GLU A 949 -53.08 49.37 46.47
CA GLU A 949 -53.08 49.27 45.01
C GLU A 949 -51.79 48.60 44.51
N ARG A 950 -51.89 47.28 44.29
CA ARG A 950 -50.77 46.42 43.86
C ARG A 950 -50.10 46.91 42.57
N LEU A 951 -50.84 47.52 41.63
CA LEU A 951 -50.24 48.10 40.41
C LEU A 951 -49.14 49.13 40.72
N TYR A 952 -49.33 49.93 41.78
CA TYR A 952 -48.36 50.96 42.16
C TYR A 952 -47.14 50.33 42.85
N GLN A 953 -47.35 49.29 43.65
CA GLN A 953 -46.27 48.51 44.28
C GLN A 953 -45.40 47.81 43.24
N ASP A 954 -46.01 47.14 42.26
CA ASP A 954 -45.34 46.41 41.18
C ASP A 954 -44.48 47.35 40.32
N ASN A 955 -45.01 48.52 39.94
CA ASN A 955 -44.27 49.53 39.19
C ASN A 955 -43.03 50.05 39.96
N ALA A 956 -43.18 50.32 41.26
CA ALA A 956 -42.05 50.72 42.11
C ALA A 956 -41.01 49.59 42.27
N ALA A 957 -41.43 48.32 42.30
CA ALA A 957 -40.53 47.16 42.41
C ALA A 957 -39.75 46.88 41.11
N LEU A 958 -40.44 46.87 39.96
CA LEU A 958 -39.83 46.69 38.64
C LEU A 958 -38.77 47.77 38.36
N THR A 959 -39.07 49.02 38.73
CA THR A 959 -38.18 50.16 38.54
C THR A 959 -36.86 50.00 39.32
N ARG A 960 -36.92 49.58 40.59
CA ARG A 960 -35.73 49.28 41.41
C ARG A 960 -34.86 48.16 40.81
N LYS A 961 -35.50 47.13 40.22
CA LYS A 961 -34.79 46.02 39.55
C LYS A 961 -34.12 46.44 38.24
N LYS A 962 -34.67 47.43 37.51
CA LYS A 962 -34.08 47.96 36.27
C LYS A 962 -32.81 48.79 36.51
N LEU A 963 -32.68 49.41 37.69
CA LEU A 963 -31.58 50.31 38.06
C LEU A 963 -30.34 49.60 38.64
N SER A 964 -30.34 48.28 38.75
CA SER A 964 -29.35 47.50 39.53
C SER A 964 -28.51 46.49 38.69
N GLY A 965 -28.31 46.77 37.40
CA GLY A 965 -27.48 45.95 36.49
C GLY A 965 -25.97 46.31 36.51
N PRO A 966 -25.06 45.35 36.23
CA PRO A 966 -23.61 45.54 36.36
C PRO A 966 -22.95 46.28 35.16
N PRO A 967 -21.90 47.10 35.38
CA PRO A 967 -21.20 47.84 34.33
C PRO A 967 -19.89 47.19 33.84
N ALA A 968 -19.61 47.30 32.55
CA ALA A 968 -18.26 47.16 31.97
C ALA A 968 -18.12 48.12 30.78
N LYS A 969 -16.92 48.72 30.58
CA LYS A 969 -16.67 49.74 29.54
C LYS A 969 -15.50 49.35 28.65
N ALA A 970 -15.74 49.35 27.34
CA ALA A 970 -14.73 49.51 26.27
C ALA A 970 -15.38 50.27 25.11
N GLY A 971 -14.60 51.02 24.31
CA GLY A 971 -15.14 51.92 23.28
C GLY A 971 -15.82 51.19 22.12
N ARG A 972 -16.94 51.74 21.62
CA ARG A 972 -17.63 51.18 20.43
C ARG A 972 -16.79 51.26 19.15
N ASP A 973 -15.99 52.31 19.03
CA ASP A 973 -15.40 52.72 17.75
C ASP A 973 -14.22 51.82 17.33
N THR A 974 -13.47 51.28 18.29
CA THR A 974 -12.42 50.28 18.03
C THR A 974 -13.02 48.92 17.64
N ALA A 975 -14.07 48.48 18.34
CA ALA A 975 -14.74 47.21 18.07
C ALA A 975 -15.30 47.13 16.63
N ALA A 976 -15.93 48.21 16.16
CA ALA A 976 -16.43 48.30 14.78
C ALA A 976 -15.29 48.24 13.74
N SER A 977 -14.19 48.96 13.97
CA SER A 977 -13.02 48.96 13.08
C SER A 977 -12.35 47.58 12.97
N CYS A 978 -12.20 46.88 14.09
CA CYS A 978 -11.64 45.52 14.11
C CYS A 978 -12.57 44.50 13.44
N ALA A 979 -13.89 44.58 13.65
CA ALA A 979 -14.85 43.71 12.97
C ALA A 979 -14.83 43.87 11.44
N ALA A 980 -14.77 45.12 10.94
CA ALA A 980 -14.64 45.39 9.51
C ALA A 980 -13.30 44.87 8.93
N SER A 981 -12.20 45.07 9.67
CA SER A 981 -10.87 44.58 9.27
C SER A 981 -10.81 43.05 9.22
N PHE A 982 -11.49 42.37 10.15
CA PHE A 982 -11.62 40.91 10.19
C PHE A 982 -12.47 40.37 9.04
N ALA A 983 -13.59 41.02 8.71
CA ALA A 983 -14.43 40.64 7.56
C ALA A 983 -13.64 40.71 6.23
N ALA A 984 -12.77 41.70 6.06
CA ALA A 984 -11.89 41.80 4.89
C ALA A 984 -10.87 40.65 4.82
N ALA A 985 -10.32 40.21 5.97
CA ALA A 985 -9.42 39.06 6.04
C ALA A 985 -10.16 37.73 5.73
N GLU A 986 -11.37 37.54 6.27
CA GLU A 986 -12.23 36.40 5.94
C GLU A 986 -12.61 36.35 4.45
N THR A 987 -12.85 37.50 3.82
CA THR A 987 -13.15 37.57 2.38
C THR A 987 -11.99 37.02 1.54
N LYS A 988 -10.75 37.43 1.85
CA LYS A 988 -9.54 36.88 1.20
C LYS A 988 -9.39 35.37 1.46
N ARG A 989 -9.59 34.93 2.71
CA ARG A 989 -9.52 33.51 3.10
C ARG A 989 -10.59 32.66 2.41
N GLY A 990 -11.76 33.25 2.10
CA GLY A 990 -12.83 32.64 1.32
C GLY A 990 -12.50 32.54 -0.18
N GLY A 991 -11.88 33.59 -0.74
CA GLY A 991 -11.41 33.63 -2.12
C GLY A 991 -10.11 32.85 -2.41
N GLY A 992 -9.53 32.17 -1.41
CA GLY A 992 -8.32 31.37 -1.56
C GLY A 992 -6.99 32.13 -1.35
N ASP A 993 -7.01 33.45 -1.17
CA ASP A 993 -5.84 34.25 -0.80
C ASP A 993 -5.51 34.06 0.70
N LEU A 994 -4.95 32.90 1.02
CA LEU A 994 -4.55 32.55 2.39
C LEU A 994 -3.39 33.43 2.89
N ALA A 995 -2.54 33.95 2.01
CA ALA A 995 -1.40 34.79 2.37
C ALA A 995 -1.84 36.22 2.73
N GLY A 996 -2.63 36.86 1.88
CA GLY A 996 -3.21 38.17 2.17
C GLY A 996 -4.30 38.14 3.25
N ALA A 997 -4.89 36.97 3.52
CA ALA A 997 -5.71 36.75 4.73
C ALA A 997 -4.85 36.78 6.01
N ILE A 998 -3.69 36.12 6.03
CA ILE A 998 -2.74 36.17 7.17
C ILE A 998 -2.33 37.61 7.48
N GLU A 999 -1.98 38.41 6.47
CA GLU A 999 -1.71 39.85 6.67
C GLU A 999 -2.95 40.61 7.17
N GLY A 1000 -4.13 40.27 6.66
CA GLY A 1000 -5.39 40.78 7.19
C GLY A 1000 -5.54 40.53 8.70
N TYR A 1001 -5.41 39.29 9.15
CA TYR A 1001 -5.50 38.93 10.57
C TYR A 1001 -4.40 39.60 11.42
N ARG A 1002 -3.18 39.77 10.89
CA ARG A 1002 -2.10 40.53 11.55
C ARG A 1002 -2.53 41.97 11.86
N THR A 1003 -3.17 42.66 10.92
CA THR A 1003 -3.70 44.02 11.17
C THR A 1003 -4.87 44.05 12.17
N VAL A 1004 -5.67 42.98 12.26
CA VAL A 1004 -6.73 42.85 13.26
C VAL A 1004 -6.15 42.72 14.66
N VAL A 1005 -5.24 41.76 14.88
CA VAL A 1005 -4.68 41.50 16.23
C VAL A 1005 -3.77 42.62 16.72
N ALA A 1006 -3.14 43.38 15.81
CA ALA A 1006 -2.38 44.57 16.16
C ALA A 1006 -3.26 45.75 16.63
N ARG A 1007 -4.57 45.75 16.30
CA ARG A 1007 -5.54 46.80 16.69
C ARG A 1007 -6.48 46.37 17.81
N CYS A 1008 -6.85 45.09 17.85
CA CYS A 1008 -7.61 44.46 18.91
C CYS A 1008 -6.90 43.16 19.35
N PRO A 1009 -5.95 43.25 20.30
CA PRO A 1009 -5.20 42.09 20.80
C PRO A 1009 -6.08 40.97 21.38
N ASP A 1010 -7.28 41.31 21.85
CA ASP A 1010 -8.26 40.38 22.43
C ASP A 1010 -9.23 39.78 21.40
N PHE A 1011 -9.02 40.01 20.09
CA PHE A 1011 -9.88 39.46 19.03
C PHE A 1011 -9.51 38.00 18.72
N CYS A 1012 -9.81 37.08 19.65
CA CYS A 1012 -9.32 35.70 19.68
C CYS A 1012 -9.48 34.94 18.34
N ALA A 1013 -10.59 35.17 17.63
CA ALA A 1013 -10.92 34.51 16.36
C ALA A 1013 -9.90 34.83 15.23
N ALA A 1014 -9.24 35.99 15.25
CA ALA A 1014 -8.23 36.34 14.26
C ALA A 1014 -6.97 35.48 14.39
N TYR A 1015 -6.53 35.16 15.61
CA TYR A 1015 -5.41 34.22 15.81
C TYR A 1015 -5.77 32.80 15.33
N ASN A 1016 -6.97 32.31 15.66
CA ASN A 1016 -7.44 31.00 15.19
C ASN A 1016 -7.49 30.93 13.66
N ASN A 1017 -8.05 31.95 13.00
CA ASN A 1017 -8.24 31.92 11.54
C ASN A 1017 -6.93 32.18 10.77
N MET A 1018 -5.98 32.89 11.38
CA MET A 1018 -4.59 32.96 10.90
C MET A 1018 -3.88 31.60 11.02
N GLY A 1019 -4.05 30.90 12.15
CA GLY A 1019 -3.58 29.52 12.34
C GLY A 1019 -4.15 28.57 11.30
N LEU A 1020 -5.47 28.59 11.07
CA LEU A 1020 -6.13 27.79 10.02
C LEU A 1020 -5.60 28.11 8.62
N SER A 1021 -5.27 29.36 8.33
CA SER A 1021 -4.72 29.77 7.04
C SER A 1021 -3.30 29.22 6.81
N LEU A 1022 -2.45 29.26 7.85
CA LEU A 1022 -1.12 28.62 7.83
C LEU A 1022 -1.21 27.09 7.73
N HIS A 1023 -2.13 26.46 8.47
CA HIS A 1023 -2.38 25.02 8.39
C HIS A 1023 -2.81 24.59 6.97
N LYS A 1024 -3.67 25.38 6.31
CA LYS A 1024 -4.10 25.15 4.91
C LYS A 1024 -2.99 25.39 3.90
N LEU A 1025 -2.08 26.34 4.14
CA LEU A 1025 -0.84 26.54 3.37
C LEU A 1025 0.23 25.45 3.58
N GLY A 1026 -0.08 24.37 4.32
CA GLY A 1026 0.88 23.30 4.57
C GLY A 1026 1.97 23.65 5.59
N ARG A 1027 1.77 24.70 6.40
CA ARG A 1027 2.72 25.20 7.42
C ARG A 1027 2.19 24.95 8.85
N PRO A 1028 1.90 23.70 9.27
CA PRO A 1028 1.25 23.41 10.54
C PRO A 1028 2.11 23.80 11.76
N ALA A 1029 3.44 23.67 11.70
CA ALA A 1029 4.34 24.05 12.78
C ALA A 1029 4.19 25.54 13.15
N GLU A 1030 4.15 26.41 12.14
CA GLU A 1030 3.97 27.86 12.31
C GLU A 1030 2.55 28.26 12.71
N SER A 1031 1.57 27.37 12.59
CA SER A 1031 0.19 27.63 13.01
C SER A 1031 -0.04 27.43 14.52
N LEU A 1032 0.76 26.59 15.18
CA LEU A 1032 0.59 26.28 16.61
C LEU A 1032 0.60 27.51 17.53
N PRO A 1033 1.55 28.46 17.46
CA PRO A 1033 1.60 29.60 18.37
C PRO A 1033 0.35 30.49 18.31
N PHE A 1034 -0.35 30.51 17.16
CA PHE A 1034 -1.58 31.28 16.97
C PHE A 1034 -2.82 30.55 17.45
N PHE A 1035 -2.88 29.21 17.34
CA PHE A 1035 -3.91 28.42 18.02
C PHE A 1035 -3.77 28.49 19.54
N GLU A 1036 -2.54 28.43 20.06
CA GLU A 1036 -2.28 28.68 21.48
C GLU A 1036 -2.70 30.09 21.88
N GLN A 1037 -2.45 31.13 21.07
CA GLN A 1037 -2.85 32.49 21.39
C GLN A 1037 -4.37 32.66 21.39
N ALA A 1038 -5.08 32.00 20.47
CA ALA A 1038 -6.54 31.92 20.49
C ALA A 1038 -7.04 31.24 21.77
N LEU A 1039 -6.42 30.13 22.19
CA LEU A 1039 -6.73 29.43 23.45
C LEU A 1039 -6.35 30.23 24.71
N ARG A 1040 -5.27 31.02 24.70
CA ARG A 1040 -4.95 31.95 25.81
C ARG A 1040 -6.00 33.06 25.92
N CYS A 1041 -6.56 33.49 24.79
CA CYS A 1041 -7.58 34.53 24.69
C CYS A 1041 -9.00 34.02 25.06
N ASN A 1042 -9.38 32.80 24.65
CA ASN A 1042 -10.58 32.11 25.14
C ASN A 1042 -10.29 30.62 25.45
N PRO A 1043 -9.91 30.28 26.71
CA PRO A 1043 -9.57 28.91 27.10
C PRO A 1043 -10.73 27.90 27.09
N ARG A 1044 -11.97 28.35 26.80
CA ARG A 1044 -13.18 27.50 26.78
C ARG A 1044 -13.78 27.35 25.38
N ASP A 1045 -13.13 27.89 24.35
CA ASP A 1045 -13.58 27.73 22.97
C ASP A 1045 -13.24 26.33 22.43
N ALA A 1046 -14.28 25.53 22.16
CA ALA A 1046 -14.10 24.19 21.60
C ALA A 1046 -13.44 24.22 20.21
N LEU A 1047 -13.76 25.22 19.38
CA LEU A 1047 -13.22 25.29 18.01
C LEU A 1047 -11.72 25.58 18.02
N PHE A 1048 -11.25 26.43 18.93
CA PHE A 1048 -9.81 26.73 19.06
C PHE A 1048 -9.05 25.50 19.56
N LYS A 1049 -9.66 24.73 20.48
CA LYS A 1049 -9.10 23.47 20.99
C LYS A 1049 -9.00 22.41 19.89
N ASP A 1050 -10.08 22.19 19.14
CA ASP A 1050 -10.12 21.18 18.07
C ASP A 1050 -9.10 21.49 16.96
N ASN A 1051 -8.95 22.77 16.59
CA ASN A 1051 -7.96 23.21 15.59
C ASN A 1051 -6.50 23.03 16.08
N TYR A 1052 -6.24 23.29 17.36
CA TYR A 1052 -4.95 23.01 17.99
C TYR A 1052 -4.65 21.51 18.00
N GLU A 1053 -5.56 20.67 18.50
CA GLU A 1053 -5.36 19.22 18.61
C GLU A 1053 -5.23 18.54 17.23
N MET A 1054 -6.00 18.98 16.23
CA MET A 1054 -5.84 18.57 14.82
C MET A 1054 -4.44 18.90 14.29
N THR A 1055 -3.90 20.07 14.62
CA THR A 1055 -2.57 20.51 14.17
C THR A 1055 -1.45 19.73 14.85
N VAL A 1056 -1.52 19.54 16.17
CA VAL A 1056 -0.59 18.68 16.93
C VAL A 1056 -0.61 17.24 16.43
N LYS A 1057 -1.80 16.69 16.12
CA LYS A 1057 -1.95 15.36 15.53
C LYS A 1057 -1.26 15.25 14.16
N ARG A 1058 -1.42 16.26 13.29
CA ARG A 1058 -0.80 16.29 11.95
C ARG A 1058 0.73 16.34 12.00
N LEU A 1059 1.30 17.10 12.94
CA LEU A 1059 2.76 17.15 13.16
C LEU A 1059 3.30 15.81 13.66
N ARG A 1060 2.68 15.22 14.69
CA ARG A 1060 3.04 13.89 15.23
C ARG A 1060 2.91 12.74 14.23
N THR A 1061 2.12 12.91 13.16
CA THR A 1061 2.09 11.95 12.05
C THR A 1061 3.19 12.18 11.01
N ALA A 1062 3.57 13.44 10.75
CA ALA A 1062 4.68 13.75 9.84
C ALA A 1062 6.03 13.26 10.41
N GLU A 1063 6.25 13.44 11.72
CA GLU A 1063 7.43 12.95 12.46
C GLU A 1063 7.55 11.41 12.52
N ARG A 1064 6.55 10.67 12.03
CA ARG A 1064 6.50 9.20 12.03
C ARG A 1064 6.65 8.56 10.64
N THR A 1065 6.81 9.38 9.60
CA THR A 1065 7.22 8.95 8.26
C THR A 1065 8.63 9.49 7.99
N PRO A 1066 9.64 8.63 7.78
CA PRO A 1066 10.97 9.06 7.36
C PRO A 1066 11.01 9.54 5.90
#